data_AF-A0A5D3FWC5-F1
#
_entry.id   AF-A0A5D3FWC5-F1
#
_cell.length_a   1.000
_cell.length_b   1.000
_cell.length_c   1.000
_cell.angle_alpha   90.00
_cell.angle_beta   90.00
_cell.angle_gamma   90.00
#
_symmetry.space_group_name_H-M   'P 1'
#
loop_
_entity.id
_entity.type
_entity.pdbx_description
1 polymer ?
#
loop_
_entity_poly.entity_id
_entity_poly.type
_entity_poly.pdbx_seq_one_letter_code
_entity_poly.pdbx_strand_id
1 'polypeptide(L)'
;MKLYQPVLFVGLGGTGCLIGAELERRLREEFCGPDGTSFQRLREDALPYQLPECVQFVYADVNQADLDRLPGSVVPGAQHVPAVQRTAHYVRGLVPQVDTYPEVARNLRLTAGRETASWLPPEQGEPRVTPLQRGAGQLPTIGRAALFETFRNGIGHAINDLNAAIGGLSGPQAATDLYKLGGKATNKNAVDVFVAFSVAGGTGAGIFYDYLHLIGELFERTDLRPKIYPLVLMPSAFVDGLGGGRPAQLNAGRALLDLFRLVDQQNGGGAQRDLRGHTARAVIDPDEVAVHYPVDGRIALRPGTAQTGFLFCRPVGAEPGDLRRSVVSLMLSLLGTELDQRATSDGEQHQSFADSFINAAVDRQIPAENGIGNRGVSTALVASLTVPVDELADLVAGRLLRAGVDDLRAALPGVESNRALIQEFFTVANISEILTRPAQDHAEPEPANGAKDVTAALNDRAETMRAALTRLRSRLDREVPERVGAFDPRDAVPRMLAKTDPFRLTRVLFGNAESADELERGGAAGLMQRRRVEPPAPEGLGPNPPPLPTLRDRSLGMVKVKWADPEPVEARQRQDQWYRWRTNVQWTEPWSQLAPRWRKPLDQVEAVLRAMTRALTEHAGQDRDRFRDRAADLSKSRVGVSYLLPPGGDLEQFYIRVVRRITDDLVGNGRLQPSATDADLINVLIGADGWRESYRTAWETTPEAAVGELRERVKAQVKTYFRMQEQGRAPLLPTLHDLVAQAAGQSPAEFGETELEEFNSKLAGLVPANFSPQGTGRLKVLVSYPAGADDPGIEQYLREAINLPAGPDIVYDFTHTTAESIAVVLFRSSMGITDVREVRDVLRTWSDAIDRPQRQDYLKWRQRLGYDFGYLATHEEHRVQILHRLLCAMWNDKVTVDGDPASPISVSVRLSGGVSMTLELTPLEHASSWGSLLQAYELWTFADNAGIRRDFCAQLMQEAPDGVGSMPKPPGDLYLVLREMAEGQLRRIDQMLDELHSSSRARAKQLRDFWARTYPAALDAEFTDVSAVRANLRGLEKPALQKPEEDR
;
A
#
# COMPACT_ATOMS: atom_id res chain seq x y z
N MET A 1 -6.84 -6.75 -18.26
CA MET A 1 -7.82 -7.16 -17.24
C MET A 1 -9.24 -6.68 -17.57
N LYS A 2 -10.26 -7.54 -17.41
CA LYS A 2 -11.70 -7.18 -17.46
C LYS A 2 -12.26 -7.04 -16.04
N LEU A 3 -13.38 -6.33 -15.88
CA LEU A 3 -14.06 -6.15 -14.59
C LEU A 3 -15.58 -6.24 -14.78
N TYR A 4 -16.27 -6.95 -13.89
CA TYR A 4 -17.69 -7.28 -14.04
C TYR A 4 -18.62 -6.59 -13.03
N GLN A 5 -18.08 -6.17 -11.90
CA GLN A 5 -18.79 -5.46 -10.84
C GLN A 5 -17.88 -4.31 -10.32
N PRO A 6 -18.43 -3.19 -9.84
CA PRO A 6 -17.64 -2.17 -9.17
C PRO A 6 -16.97 -2.72 -7.91
N VAL A 7 -15.84 -2.12 -7.55
CA VAL A 7 -14.96 -2.57 -6.47
C VAL A 7 -14.66 -1.43 -5.51
N LEU A 8 -14.85 -1.68 -4.22
CA LEU A 8 -14.37 -0.82 -3.15
C LEU A 8 -13.30 -1.54 -2.34
N PHE A 9 -12.10 -0.99 -2.28
CA PHE A 9 -11.10 -1.42 -1.31
C PHE A 9 -11.05 -0.46 -0.12
N VAL A 10 -11.02 -1.00 1.09
CA VAL A 10 -10.86 -0.25 2.33
C VAL A 10 -9.69 -0.82 3.13
N GLY A 11 -8.60 -0.05 3.25
CA GLY A 11 -7.43 -0.41 4.03
C GLY A 11 -7.44 0.26 5.41
N LEU A 12 -7.51 -0.53 6.48
CA LEU A 12 -7.56 -0.03 7.85
C LEU A 12 -6.26 -0.28 8.62
N GLY A 13 -5.68 0.81 9.12
CA GLY A 13 -4.36 0.84 9.76
C GLY A 13 -3.21 0.52 8.80
N GLY A 14 -1.97 0.68 9.26
CA GLY A 14 -0.78 0.55 8.41
C GLY A 14 -0.71 -0.76 7.58
N THR A 15 -1.14 -1.89 8.13
CA THR A 15 -1.19 -3.15 7.37
C THR A 15 -2.19 -3.10 6.22
N GLY A 16 -3.42 -2.61 6.47
CA GLY A 16 -4.43 -2.46 5.42
C GLY A 16 -4.00 -1.47 4.35
N CYS A 17 -3.36 -0.36 4.75
CA CYS A 17 -2.81 0.63 3.83
C CYS A 17 -1.72 0.05 2.92
N LEU A 18 -0.80 -0.75 3.47
CA LEU A 18 0.26 -1.39 2.68
C LEU A 18 -0.30 -2.42 1.68
N ILE A 19 -1.34 -3.18 2.05
CA ILE A 19 -2.01 -4.11 1.14
C ILE A 19 -2.69 -3.35 0.01
N GLY A 20 -3.41 -2.26 0.32
CA GLY A 20 -4.05 -1.44 -0.70
C GLY A 20 -3.06 -0.77 -1.65
N ALA A 21 -1.95 -0.25 -1.14
CA ALA A 21 -0.91 0.35 -1.97
C ALA A 21 -0.30 -0.65 -2.96
N GLU A 22 -0.08 -1.89 -2.53
CA GLU A 22 0.38 -2.96 -3.43
C GLU A 22 -0.68 -3.33 -4.46
N LEU A 23 -1.95 -3.48 -4.03
CA LEU A 23 -3.08 -3.75 -4.92
C LEU A 23 -3.26 -2.64 -5.97
N GLU A 24 -3.21 -1.37 -5.58
CA GLU A 24 -3.32 -0.23 -6.50
C GLU A 24 -2.22 -0.25 -7.55
N ARG A 25 -0.97 -0.51 -7.16
CA ARG A 25 0.15 -0.57 -8.09
C ARG A 25 -0.10 -1.65 -9.15
N ARG A 26 -0.51 -2.85 -8.71
CA ARG A 26 -0.83 -3.97 -9.60
C ARG A 26 -2.02 -3.67 -10.51
N LEU A 27 -3.10 -3.11 -9.99
CA LEU A 27 -4.26 -2.74 -10.82
C LEU A 27 -3.92 -1.65 -11.83
N ARG A 28 -3.07 -0.68 -11.49
CA ARG A 28 -2.63 0.36 -12.44
C ARG A 28 -1.77 -0.25 -13.54
N GLU A 29 -0.91 -1.21 -13.23
CA GLU A 29 -0.17 -1.96 -14.24
C GLU A 29 -1.09 -2.77 -15.16
N GLU A 30 -2.10 -3.44 -14.59
CA GLU A 30 -3.05 -4.29 -15.34
C GLU A 30 -4.04 -3.49 -16.22
N PHE A 31 -4.57 -2.36 -15.72
CA PHE A 31 -5.54 -1.55 -16.48
C PHE A 31 -4.89 -0.48 -17.35
N CYS A 32 -3.84 0.16 -16.85
CA CYS A 32 -3.22 1.31 -17.53
C CYS A 32 -2.00 0.90 -18.35
N GLY A 33 -1.45 -0.30 -18.16
CA GLY A 33 -0.25 -0.77 -18.86
C GLY A 33 1.04 -0.10 -18.36
N PRO A 34 2.19 -0.42 -18.98
CA PRO A 34 3.51 -0.03 -18.48
C PRO A 34 3.77 1.48 -18.49
N ASP A 35 3.21 2.20 -19.48
CA ASP A 35 3.29 3.65 -19.66
C ASP A 35 2.09 4.41 -19.07
N GLY A 36 1.13 3.68 -18.49
CA GLY A 36 -0.06 4.25 -17.87
C GLY A 36 -1.13 4.74 -18.85
N THR A 37 -0.98 4.54 -20.17
CA THR A 37 -1.89 5.14 -21.17
C THR A 37 -2.94 4.16 -21.72
N SER A 38 -2.83 2.86 -21.45
CA SER A 38 -3.72 1.84 -22.05
C SER A 38 -5.20 2.11 -21.80
N PHE A 39 -5.57 2.54 -20.58
CA PHE A 39 -6.95 2.86 -20.25
C PHE A 39 -7.46 4.12 -20.98
N GLN A 40 -6.58 5.03 -21.40
CA GLN A 40 -6.96 6.22 -22.17
C GLN A 40 -7.55 5.86 -23.54
N ARG A 41 -7.23 4.67 -24.07
CA ARG A 41 -7.82 4.15 -25.31
C ARG A 41 -9.31 3.80 -25.14
N LEU A 42 -9.73 3.49 -23.93
CA LEU A 42 -11.14 3.24 -23.58
C LEU A 42 -11.81 4.52 -23.09
N ARG A 43 -11.08 5.43 -22.43
CA ARG A 43 -11.57 6.72 -21.93
C ARG A 43 -10.57 7.84 -22.22
N GLU A 44 -10.80 8.59 -23.30
CA GLU A 44 -9.88 9.61 -23.82
C GLU A 44 -9.54 10.73 -22.82
N ASP A 45 -10.46 11.07 -21.92
CA ASP A 45 -10.29 12.10 -20.89
C ASP A 45 -9.57 11.59 -19.61
N ALA A 46 -9.22 10.30 -19.54
CA ALA A 46 -8.45 9.75 -18.43
C ALA A 46 -7.03 10.33 -18.38
N LEU A 47 -6.50 10.58 -17.18
CA LEU A 47 -5.08 10.86 -16.98
C LEU A 47 -4.24 9.57 -17.10
N PRO A 48 -2.94 9.67 -17.44
CA PRO A 48 -2.04 8.53 -17.36
C PRO A 48 -2.01 7.91 -15.95
N TYR A 49 -2.03 6.58 -15.89
CA TYR A 49 -2.16 5.77 -14.68
C TYR A 49 -3.49 5.95 -13.91
N GLN A 50 -4.49 6.64 -14.45
CA GLN A 50 -5.79 6.77 -13.78
C GLN A 50 -6.58 5.46 -13.87
N LEU A 51 -6.99 4.93 -12.71
CA LEU A 51 -7.86 3.77 -12.65
C LEU A 51 -9.29 4.10 -13.14
N PRO A 52 -10.06 3.07 -13.58
CA PRO A 52 -11.47 3.20 -13.88
C PRO A 52 -12.26 3.72 -12.67
N GLU A 53 -13.29 4.54 -12.86
CA GLU A 53 -14.08 5.10 -11.73
C GLU A 53 -14.91 4.04 -10.99
N CYS A 54 -15.15 2.89 -11.60
CA CYS A 54 -15.76 1.72 -10.95
C CYS A 54 -14.83 1.00 -9.96
N VAL A 55 -13.60 1.47 -9.76
CA VAL A 55 -12.67 0.99 -8.74
C VAL A 55 -12.31 2.15 -7.81
N GLN A 56 -12.64 2.02 -6.52
CA GLN A 56 -12.38 3.05 -5.52
C GLN A 56 -11.61 2.49 -4.32
N PHE A 57 -10.78 3.34 -3.72
CA PHE A 57 -9.91 3.03 -2.59
C PHE A 57 -10.14 4.00 -1.43
N VAL A 58 -10.21 3.49 -0.21
CA VAL A 58 -10.30 4.28 1.01
C VAL A 58 -9.25 3.81 2.01
N TYR A 59 -8.42 4.73 2.49
CA TYR A 59 -7.38 4.46 3.47
C TYR A 59 -7.65 5.16 4.78
N ALA A 60 -7.66 4.41 5.88
CA ALA A 60 -7.96 4.92 7.20
C ALA A 60 -6.86 4.52 8.20
N ASP A 61 -6.06 5.49 8.66
CA ASP A 61 -5.10 5.32 9.75
C ASP A 61 -5.05 6.59 10.61
N VAL A 62 -4.72 6.41 11.89
CA VAL A 62 -4.39 7.53 12.79
C VAL A 62 -2.98 8.07 12.49
N ASN A 63 -2.10 7.28 11.87
CA ASN A 63 -0.77 7.74 11.46
C ASN A 63 -0.84 8.56 10.14
N GLN A 64 -0.92 9.88 10.27
CA GLN A 64 -1.02 10.80 9.12
C GLN A 64 0.23 10.77 8.23
N ALA A 65 1.42 10.56 8.81
CA ALA A 65 2.65 10.54 8.03
C ALA A 65 2.72 9.35 7.06
N ASP A 66 2.10 8.22 7.42
CA ASP A 66 1.99 7.07 6.53
C ASP A 66 0.98 7.36 5.41
N LEU A 67 -0.18 7.96 5.74
CA LEU A 67 -1.19 8.33 4.74
C LEU A 67 -0.66 9.33 3.70
N ASP A 68 0.12 10.34 4.11
CA ASP A 68 0.66 11.36 3.20
C ASP A 68 1.70 10.79 2.22
N ARG A 69 2.32 9.65 2.53
CA ARG A 69 3.28 8.98 1.63
C ARG A 69 2.61 8.05 0.62
N LEU A 70 1.41 7.55 0.92
CA LEU A 70 0.73 6.56 0.09
C LEU A 70 0.51 7.01 -1.37
N PRO A 71 0.05 8.25 -1.67
CA PRO A 71 -0.22 8.64 -3.06
C PRO A 71 1.00 8.54 -3.98
N GLY A 72 2.19 8.85 -3.47
CA GLY A 72 3.44 8.75 -4.23
C GLY A 72 4.00 7.33 -4.34
N SER A 73 3.50 6.38 -3.54
CA SER A 73 4.00 5.00 -3.50
C SER A 73 3.33 4.05 -4.50
N VAL A 74 2.21 4.48 -5.09
CA VAL A 74 1.37 3.66 -6.00
C VAL A 74 1.53 4.03 -7.48
N VAL A 75 2.31 5.07 -7.78
CA VAL A 75 2.62 5.53 -9.15
C VAL A 75 4.12 5.78 -9.31
N PRO A 76 4.65 5.75 -10.55
CA PRO A 76 6.09 5.93 -10.80
C PRO A 76 6.63 7.31 -10.39
N GLY A 77 5.81 8.36 -10.38
CA GLY A 77 6.29 9.72 -10.11
C GLY A 77 5.22 10.66 -9.58
N ALA A 78 5.67 11.75 -8.93
CA ALA A 78 4.80 12.73 -8.28
C ALA A 78 3.82 13.41 -9.24
N GLN A 79 4.19 13.55 -10.51
CA GLN A 79 3.34 14.09 -11.58
C GLN A 79 2.07 13.26 -11.83
N HIS A 80 2.04 11.99 -11.43
CA HIS A 80 0.89 11.09 -11.59
C HIS A 80 0.01 11.01 -10.34
N VAL A 81 0.38 11.66 -9.23
CA VAL A 81 -0.44 11.73 -8.00
C VAL A 81 -1.85 12.28 -8.25
N PRO A 82 -2.08 13.26 -9.15
CA PRO A 82 -3.44 13.68 -9.49
C PRO A 82 -4.32 12.56 -10.05
N ALA A 83 -3.75 11.57 -10.75
CA ALA A 83 -4.48 10.40 -11.23
C ALA A 83 -4.86 9.43 -10.09
N VAL A 84 -4.05 9.39 -9.02
CA VAL A 84 -4.33 8.62 -7.81
C VAL A 84 -5.51 9.22 -7.05
N GLN A 85 -5.51 10.54 -6.89
CA GLN A 85 -6.55 11.30 -6.16
C GLN A 85 -7.95 11.22 -6.80
N ARG A 86 -8.07 10.68 -8.02
CA ARG A 86 -9.38 10.45 -8.67
C ARG A 86 -10.11 9.23 -8.13
N THR A 87 -9.39 8.24 -7.62
CA THR A 87 -9.96 6.94 -7.19
C THR A 87 -9.55 6.53 -5.79
N ALA A 88 -8.57 7.21 -5.18
CA ALA A 88 -8.10 6.93 -3.82
C ALA A 88 -8.38 8.09 -2.87
N HIS A 89 -8.99 7.75 -1.73
CA HIS A 89 -9.40 8.68 -0.68
C HIS A 89 -8.67 8.36 0.63
N TYR A 90 -8.25 9.40 1.35
CA TYR A 90 -7.37 9.27 2.51
C TYR A 90 -8.02 9.94 3.72
N VAL A 91 -8.49 9.12 4.67
CA VAL A 91 -9.27 9.58 5.83
C VAL A 91 -8.35 10.32 6.81
N ARG A 92 -8.27 11.65 6.66
CA ARG A 92 -7.51 12.52 7.58
C ARG A 92 -8.28 12.86 8.86
N GLY A 93 -9.60 12.66 8.86
CA GLY A 93 -10.51 12.95 9.98
C GLY A 93 -10.48 11.94 11.13
N LEU A 94 -9.44 11.10 11.26
CA LEU A 94 -9.31 10.08 12.31
C LEU A 94 -8.46 10.51 13.50
N VAL A 95 -7.72 11.61 13.37
CA VAL A 95 -6.91 12.16 14.46
C VAL A 95 -7.74 13.18 15.23
N PRO A 96 -7.98 12.97 16.54
CA PRO A 96 -8.67 13.95 17.36
C PRO A 96 -7.85 15.23 17.53
N GLN A 97 -8.51 16.34 17.88
CA GLN A 97 -7.82 17.62 18.13
C GLN A 97 -6.84 17.55 19.32
N VAL A 98 -7.00 16.56 20.18
CA VAL A 98 -6.21 16.35 21.39
C VAL A 98 -5.20 15.24 21.15
N ASP A 99 -3.93 15.44 21.53
CA ASP A 99 -2.82 14.58 21.10
C ASP A 99 -2.47 13.44 22.09
N THR A 100 -3.22 13.31 23.20
CA THR A 100 -2.98 12.30 24.22
C THR A 100 -4.21 11.43 24.50
N TYR A 101 -4.01 10.12 24.66
CA TYR A 101 -5.11 9.20 24.98
C TYR A 101 -5.84 9.54 26.29
N PRO A 102 -5.15 9.88 27.42
CA PRO A 102 -5.84 10.22 28.66
C PRO A 102 -6.83 11.39 28.54
N GLU A 103 -6.51 12.38 27.72
CA GLU A 103 -7.40 13.51 27.50
C GLU A 103 -8.58 13.13 26.60
N VAL A 104 -8.35 12.31 25.57
CA VAL A 104 -9.42 11.74 24.73
C VAL A 104 -10.38 10.91 25.57
N ALA A 105 -9.88 10.00 26.40
CA ALA A 105 -10.73 9.16 27.25
C ALA A 105 -11.53 9.98 28.27
N ARG A 106 -10.90 11.00 28.89
CA ARG A 106 -11.60 11.94 29.79
C ARG A 106 -12.72 12.67 29.06
N ASN A 107 -12.47 13.19 27.86
CA ASN A 107 -13.48 13.88 27.07
C ASN A 107 -14.65 12.96 26.74
N LEU A 108 -14.37 11.75 26.24
CA LEU A 108 -15.40 10.77 25.88
C LEU A 108 -16.28 10.37 27.08
N ARG A 109 -15.67 10.17 28.26
CA ARG A 109 -16.42 9.88 29.50
C ARG A 109 -17.36 11.03 29.89
N LEU A 110 -16.98 12.27 29.59
CA LEU A 110 -17.79 13.46 29.89
C LEU A 110 -18.89 13.72 28.85
N THR A 111 -18.60 13.54 27.56
CA THR A 111 -19.50 13.96 26.47
C THR A 111 -20.30 12.83 25.84
N ALA A 112 -19.82 11.59 25.92
CA ALA A 112 -20.42 10.40 25.30
C ALA A 112 -20.46 9.23 26.29
N GLY A 113 -20.70 9.52 27.58
CA GLY A 113 -20.64 8.52 28.65
C GLY A 113 -21.62 7.36 28.44
N ARG A 114 -22.81 7.62 27.88
CA ARG A 114 -23.81 6.57 27.61
C ARG A 114 -23.30 5.55 26.58
N GLU A 115 -22.69 6.04 25.49
CA GLU A 115 -22.24 5.23 24.36
C GLU A 115 -20.87 4.57 24.62
N THR A 116 -20.09 5.14 25.54
CA THR A 116 -18.72 4.66 25.83
C THR A 116 -18.60 3.85 27.13
N ALA A 117 -19.55 3.94 28.07
CA ALA A 117 -19.43 3.29 29.38
C ALA A 117 -19.19 1.78 29.33
N SER A 118 -19.77 1.08 28.35
CA SER A 118 -19.66 -0.38 28.23
C SER A 118 -18.30 -0.86 27.76
N TRP A 119 -17.54 -0.04 27.03
CA TRP A 119 -16.31 -0.47 26.36
C TRP A 119 -15.09 0.40 26.63
N LEU A 120 -15.24 1.66 27.04
CA LEU A 120 -14.13 2.51 27.43
C LEU A 120 -13.79 2.26 28.91
N PRO A 121 -12.59 1.73 29.23
CA PRO A 121 -12.23 1.43 30.62
C PRO A 121 -12.26 2.67 31.53
N PRO A 122 -12.43 2.50 32.84
CA PRO A 122 -12.20 3.56 33.83
C PRO A 122 -10.76 4.09 33.83
N GLU A 123 -10.53 5.25 34.47
CA GLU A 123 -9.23 5.94 34.53
C GLU A 123 -8.13 5.13 35.26
N GLN A 124 -8.49 4.19 36.14
CA GLN A 124 -7.49 3.43 36.89
C GLN A 124 -6.64 2.52 35.99
N GLY A 125 -5.34 2.79 35.94
CA GLY A 125 -4.36 2.01 35.16
C GLY A 125 -4.21 2.43 33.71
N GLU A 126 -4.72 3.62 33.35
CA GLU A 126 -4.77 4.11 31.98
C GLU A 126 -3.37 4.26 31.32
N PRO A 127 -3.15 3.70 30.12
CA PRO A 127 -1.89 3.83 29.38
C PRO A 127 -1.65 5.27 28.93
N ARG A 128 -0.39 5.72 28.95
CA ARG A 128 0.01 7.09 28.58
C ARG A 128 0.56 7.15 27.16
N VAL A 129 -0.31 6.94 26.17
CA VAL A 129 0.09 7.00 24.75
C VAL A 129 0.06 8.45 24.23
N THR A 130 1.21 8.91 23.71
CA THR A 130 1.41 10.23 23.10
C THR A 130 2.64 10.20 22.17
N PRO A 131 2.65 10.93 21.04
CA PRO A 131 1.52 11.61 20.41
C PRO A 131 0.60 10.62 19.68
N LEU A 132 -0.72 10.84 19.68
CA LEU A 132 -1.69 9.98 19.00
C LEU A 132 -1.51 9.97 17.48
N GLN A 133 -0.98 11.06 16.93
CA GLN A 133 -0.65 11.19 15.50
C GLN A 133 0.38 10.17 15.00
N ARG A 134 1.13 9.52 15.89
CA ARG A 134 2.12 8.47 15.54
C ARG A 134 1.56 7.05 15.65
N GLY A 135 0.33 6.86 16.13
CA GLY A 135 -0.26 5.54 16.29
C GLY A 135 -0.92 5.29 17.64
N ALA A 136 -1.79 4.27 17.68
CA ALA A 136 -2.54 3.86 18.89
C ALA A 136 -1.75 2.95 19.87
N GLY A 137 -0.41 2.91 19.79
CA GLY A 137 0.43 2.15 20.74
C GLY A 137 0.15 0.63 20.80
N GLN A 138 -0.36 0.03 19.72
CA GLN A 138 -0.85 -1.36 19.68
C GLN A 138 -1.96 -1.68 20.69
N LEU A 139 -2.81 -0.70 21.02
CA LEU A 139 -3.97 -0.88 21.89
C LEU A 139 -5.28 -0.55 21.13
N PRO A 140 -6.08 -1.57 20.77
CA PRO A 140 -7.36 -1.43 20.05
C PRO A 140 -8.31 -0.39 20.65
N THR A 141 -8.44 -0.35 21.97
CA THR A 141 -9.33 0.63 22.65
C THR A 141 -8.91 2.06 22.35
N ILE A 142 -7.61 2.33 22.22
CA ILE A 142 -7.09 3.67 21.91
C ILE A 142 -7.43 4.04 20.46
N GLY A 143 -7.29 3.10 19.52
CA GLY A 143 -7.70 3.30 18.13
C GLY A 143 -9.19 3.63 18.01
N ARG A 144 -10.04 2.88 18.73
CA ARG A 144 -11.49 3.14 18.79
C ARG A 144 -11.83 4.46 19.49
N ALA A 145 -11.14 4.80 20.58
CA ALA A 145 -11.35 6.07 21.29
C ALA A 145 -10.98 7.28 20.42
N ALA A 146 -9.89 7.20 19.67
CA ALA A 146 -9.51 8.23 18.70
C ALA A 146 -10.64 8.46 17.67
N LEU A 147 -11.21 7.39 17.12
CA LEU A 147 -12.35 7.44 16.22
C LEU A 147 -13.60 8.07 16.88
N PHE A 148 -13.99 7.62 18.08
CA PHE A 148 -15.17 8.16 18.77
C PHE A 148 -15.05 9.63 19.13
N GLU A 149 -13.84 10.09 19.42
CA GLU A 149 -13.59 11.50 19.71
C GLU A 149 -13.80 12.39 18.47
N THR A 150 -13.56 11.86 17.27
CA THR A 150 -13.89 12.60 16.04
C THR A 150 -15.39 12.60 15.73
N PHE A 151 -16.15 11.68 16.32
CA PHE A 151 -17.62 11.58 16.21
C PHE A 151 -18.41 12.47 17.15
N ARG A 152 -17.76 13.34 17.92
CA ARG A 152 -18.43 14.18 18.94
C ARG A 152 -19.56 15.03 18.37
N ASN A 153 -19.45 15.46 17.11
CA ASN A 153 -20.45 16.26 16.40
C ASN A 153 -21.14 15.47 15.26
N GLY A 154 -21.09 14.14 15.31
CA GLY A 154 -21.60 13.23 14.28
C GLY A 154 -20.50 12.54 13.48
N ILE A 155 -20.86 11.45 12.80
CA ILE A 155 -19.88 10.60 12.10
C ILE A 155 -19.25 11.24 10.85
N GLY A 156 -19.82 12.34 10.35
CA GLY A 156 -19.51 12.96 9.05
C GLY A 156 -18.02 13.08 8.75
N HIS A 157 -17.22 13.61 9.68
CA HIS A 157 -15.79 13.83 9.45
C HIS A 157 -14.97 12.57 9.14
N ALA A 158 -15.30 11.42 9.74
CA ALA A 158 -14.55 10.18 9.48
C ALA A 158 -15.10 9.37 8.30
N ILE A 159 -16.32 9.67 7.85
CA ILE A 159 -16.96 8.99 6.72
C ILE A 159 -16.96 9.80 5.43
N ASN A 160 -16.53 11.07 5.42
CA ASN A 160 -16.57 11.93 4.24
C ASN A 160 -15.87 11.29 3.02
N ASP A 161 -14.65 10.80 3.21
CA ASP A 161 -13.87 10.12 2.18
C ASP A 161 -14.50 8.80 1.74
N LEU A 162 -15.11 8.07 2.67
CA LEU A 162 -15.85 6.83 2.37
C LEU A 162 -17.12 7.11 1.57
N ASN A 163 -17.85 8.17 1.93
CA ASN A 163 -19.05 8.62 1.22
C ASN A 163 -18.71 9.16 -0.18
N ALA A 164 -17.57 9.85 -0.33
CA ALA A 164 -17.07 10.29 -1.64
C ALA A 164 -16.72 9.09 -2.53
N ALA A 165 -16.05 8.07 -2.00
CA ALA A 165 -15.73 6.84 -2.72
C ALA A 165 -17.01 6.09 -3.16
N ILE A 166 -17.96 5.86 -2.25
CA ILE A 166 -19.23 5.19 -2.55
C ILE A 166 -20.06 6.01 -3.55
N GLY A 167 -20.08 7.34 -3.39
CA GLY A 167 -20.69 8.27 -4.34
C GLY A 167 -20.09 8.14 -5.74
N GLY A 168 -18.77 8.05 -5.84
CA GLY A 168 -18.04 7.78 -7.09
C GLY A 168 -18.47 6.46 -7.76
N LEU A 169 -18.59 5.38 -6.99
CA LEU A 169 -19.06 4.08 -7.50
C LEU A 169 -20.52 4.14 -8.01
N SER A 170 -21.37 4.92 -7.34
CA SER A 170 -22.76 5.12 -7.75
C SER A 170 -22.93 6.07 -8.94
N GLY A 171 -21.85 6.72 -9.39
CA GLY A 171 -21.85 7.70 -10.45
C GLY A 171 -22.05 7.11 -11.85
N PRO A 172 -22.51 7.93 -12.82
CA PRO A 172 -22.74 7.48 -14.20
C PRO A 172 -21.45 7.07 -14.93
N GLN A 173 -20.33 7.71 -14.60
CA GLN A 173 -19.04 7.41 -15.21
C GLN A 173 -18.50 6.05 -14.75
N ALA A 174 -18.67 5.68 -13.47
CA ALA A 174 -18.33 4.34 -12.98
C ALA A 174 -19.10 3.24 -13.73
N ALA A 175 -20.40 3.42 -13.95
CA ALA A 175 -21.20 2.48 -14.76
C ALA A 175 -20.73 2.40 -16.23
N THR A 176 -20.31 3.54 -16.80
CA THR A 176 -19.78 3.61 -18.17
C THR A 176 -18.44 2.89 -18.29
N ASP A 177 -17.52 3.13 -17.36
CA ASP A 177 -16.22 2.48 -17.33
C ASP A 177 -16.37 0.96 -17.13
N LEU A 178 -17.27 0.54 -16.24
CA LEU A 178 -17.57 -0.87 -16.02
C LEU A 178 -18.07 -1.55 -17.31
N TYR A 179 -19.00 -0.92 -18.02
CA TYR A 179 -19.50 -1.45 -19.30
C TYR A 179 -18.41 -1.53 -20.37
N LYS A 180 -17.49 -0.56 -20.42
CA LYS A 180 -16.34 -0.60 -21.36
C LYS A 180 -15.35 -1.73 -21.04
N LEU A 181 -15.22 -2.13 -19.78
CA LEU A 181 -14.31 -3.20 -19.34
C LEU A 181 -14.91 -4.60 -19.44
N GLY A 182 -16.15 -4.78 -18.96
CA GLY A 182 -16.80 -6.11 -18.86
C GLY A 182 -17.91 -6.37 -19.88
N GLY A 183 -18.31 -5.36 -20.66
CA GLY A 183 -19.38 -5.49 -21.66
C GLY A 183 -20.76 -5.78 -21.05
N LYS A 184 -21.56 -6.58 -21.77
CA LYS A 184 -22.95 -6.90 -21.39
C LYS A 184 -23.10 -7.81 -20.17
N ALA A 185 -22.03 -8.48 -19.73
CA ALA A 185 -22.04 -9.36 -18.56
C ALA A 185 -21.94 -8.61 -17.22
N THR A 186 -21.88 -7.28 -17.25
CA THR A 186 -21.63 -6.46 -16.07
C THR A 186 -22.86 -6.33 -15.18
N ASN A 187 -22.66 -6.43 -13.87
CA ASN A 187 -23.69 -6.14 -12.88
C ASN A 187 -23.35 -4.84 -12.15
N LYS A 188 -23.94 -3.74 -12.62
CA LYS A 188 -23.73 -2.40 -12.05
C LYS A 188 -24.32 -2.19 -10.66
N ASN A 189 -25.18 -3.09 -10.18
CA ASN A 189 -25.86 -2.96 -8.89
C ASN A 189 -25.18 -3.75 -7.78
N ALA A 190 -24.37 -4.77 -8.08
CA ALA A 190 -23.61 -5.51 -7.09
C ALA A 190 -22.23 -4.88 -6.92
N VAL A 191 -21.70 -4.82 -5.70
CA VAL A 191 -20.37 -4.24 -5.42
C VAL A 191 -19.58 -5.17 -4.51
N ASP A 192 -18.36 -5.49 -4.91
CA ASP A 192 -17.43 -6.22 -4.06
C ASP A 192 -16.65 -5.23 -3.19
N VAL A 193 -16.73 -5.39 -1.87
CA VAL A 193 -16.09 -4.52 -0.88
C VAL A 193 -15.05 -5.31 -0.10
N PHE A 194 -13.78 -5.03 -0.33
CA PHE A 194 -12.67 -5.68 0.36
C PHE A 194 -12.19 -4.82 1.50
N VAL A 195 -12.25 -5.34 2.74
CA VAL A 195 -11.83 -4.61 3.94
C VAL A 195 -10.61 -5.28 4.54
N ALA A 196 -9.43 -4.74 4.29
CA ALA A 196 -8.16 -5.31 4.73
C ALA A 196 -7.67 -4.68 6.03
N PHE A 197 -7.38 -5.51 7.03
CA PHE A 197 -6.88 -5.06 8.33
C PHE A 197 -6.11 -6.16 9.06
N SER A 198 -5.38 -5.77 10.10
CA SER A 198 -4.77 -6.73 11.02
C SER A 198 -5.45 -6.69 12.38
N VAL A 199 -5.67 -7.87 12.95
CA VAL A 199 -6.15 -8.05 14.34
C VAL A 199 -5.04 -7.91 15.38
N ALA A 200 -3.78 -7.79 14.95
CA ALA A 200 -2.63 -7.58 15.84
C ALA A 200 -2.39 -6.10 16.19
N GLY A 201 -2.78 -5.18 15.31
CA GLY A 201 -2.49 -3.75 15.42
C GLY A 201 -3.37 -3.01 16.44
N GLY A 202 -3.04 -1.74 16.72
CA GLY A 202 -3.87 -0.86 17.55
C GLY A 202 -4.98 -0.18 16.74
N THR A 203 -4.64 0.44 15.62
CA THR A 203 -5.63 1.13 14.77
C THR A 203 -6.57 0.15 14.07
N GLY A 204 -6.02 -0.76 13.26
CA GLY A 204 -6.81 -1.71 12.46
C GLY A 204 -7.77 -2.55 13.31
N ALA A 205 -7.25 -3.23 14.35
CA ALA A 205 -8.07 -4.02 15.27
C ALA A 205 -9.06 -3.16 16.11
N GLY A 206 -8.76 -1.87 16.30
CA GLY A 206 -9.60 -0.94 17.06
C GLY A 206 -10.82 -0.44 16.27
N ILE A 207 -10.67 -0.19 14.95
CA ILE A 207 -11.70 0.50 14.15
C ILE A 207 -12.44 -0.40 13.16
N PHE A 208 -11.96 -1.63 12.88
CA PHE A 208 -12.51 -2.43 11.78
C PHE A 208 -14.01 -2.68 11.88
N TYR A 209 -14.50 -2.96 13.08
CA TYR A 209 -15.90 -3.31 13.26
C TYR A 209 -16.82 -2.11 13.07
N ASP A 210 -16.43 -0.95 13.58
CA ASP A 210 -17.12 0.32 13.36
C ASP A 210 -17.15 0.61 11.84
N TYR A 211 -16.03 0.44 11.13
CA TYR A 211 -15.98 0.61 9.67
C TYR A 211 -16.85 -0.38 8.89
N LEU A 212 -16.90 -1.66 9.28
CA LEU A 212 -17.80 -2.64 8.64
C LEU A 212 -19.26 -2.16 8.70
N HIS A 213 -19.70 -1.65 9.84
CA HIS A 213 -21.05 -1.12 10.01
C HIS A 213 -21.29 0.19 9.26
N LEU A 214 -20.32 1.11 9.30
CA LEU A 214 -20.41 2.41 8.60
C LEU A 214 -20.47 2.23 7.07
N ILE A 215 -19.69 1.27 6.53
CA ILE A 215 -19.74 0.92 5.11
C ILE A 215 -21.16 0.45 4.73
N GLY A 216 -21.73 -0.50 5.50
CA GLY A 216 -23.07 -1.00 5.23
C GLY A 216 -24.15 0.08 5.28
N GLU A 217 -24.13 0.93 6.32
CA GLU A 217 -25.06 2.07 6.46
C GLU A 217 -24.97 3.04 5.28
N LEU A 218 -23.76 3.34 4.80
CA LEU A 218 -23.60 4.25 3.66
C LEU A 218 -24.14 3.65 2.37
N PHE A 219 -23.93 2.37 2.12
CA PHE A 219 -24.45 1.71 0.92
C PHE A 219 -25.97 1.64 0.90
N GLU A 220 -26.64 1.59 2.05
CA GLU A 220 -28.11 1.62 2.08
C GLU A 220 -28.73 2.93 1.59
N ARG A 221 -27.93 4.00 1.52
CA ARG A 221 -28.32 5.29 0.92
C ARG A 221 -28.19 5.27 -0.61
N THR A 222 -27.76 4.16 -1.18
CA THR A 222 -27.53 3.96 -2.62
C THR A 222 -28.32 2.75 -3.15
N ASP A 223 -28.43 2.64 -4.47
CA ASP A 223 -29.01 1.46 -5.14
C ASP A 223 -28.04 0.27 -5.21
N LEU A 224 -26.79 0.47 -4.79
CA LEU A 224 -25.75 -0.55 -4.81
C LEU A 224 -25.98 -1.57 -3.68
N ARG A 225 -25.62 -2.83 -3.96
CA ARG A 225 -25.73 -3.96 -3.05
C ARG A 225 -24.32 -4.46 -2.72
N PRO A 226 -23.75 -4.07 -1.56
CA PRO A 226 -22.40 -4.45 -1.21
C PRO A 226 -22.35 -5.91 -0.73
N LYS A 227 -21.26 -6.59 -1.11
CA LYS A 227 -20.77 -7.80 -0.46
C LYS A 227 -19.45 -7.46 0.21
N ILE A 228 -19.40 -7.55 1.53
CA ILE A 228 -18.21 -7.18 2.30
C ILE A 228 -17.38 -8.42 2.59
N TYR A 229 -16.11 -8.40 2.18
CA TYR A 229 -15.09 -9.42 2.44
C TYR A 229 -14.02 -8.88 3.39
N PRO A 230 -14.11 -9.16 4.70
CA PRO A 230 -13.03 -8.93 5.66
C PRO A 230 -11.80 -9.78 5.30
N LEU A 231 -10.67 -9.12 5.03
CA LEU A 231 -9.37 -9.74 4.77
C LEU A 231 -8.48 -9.53 6.01
N VAL A 232 -8.33 -10.57 6.81
CA VAL A 232 -7.83 -10.47 8.19
C VAL A 232 -6.44 -11.07 8.32
N LEU A 233 -5.44 -10.21 8.60
CA LEU A 233 -4.09 -10.66 8.88
C LEU A 233 -3.92 -11.04 10.34
N MET A 234 -3.57 -12.32 10.56
CA MET A 234 -3.39 -12.94 11.87
C MET A 234 -2.05 -12.53 12.53
N PRO A 235 -1.91 -12.65 13.86
CA PRO A 235 -0.69 -12.27 14.58
C PRO A 235 0.60 -12.90 14.06
N SER A 236 0.54 -14.13 13.54
CA SER A 236 1.68 -14.85 12.95
C SER A 236 2.31 -14.13 11.76
N ALA A 237 1.61 -13.18 11.14
CA ALA A 237 2.13 -12.33 10.08
C ALA A 237 3.21 -11.34 10.56
N PHE A 238 3.36 -11.14 11.87
CA PHE A 238 4.26 -10.13 12.44
C PHE A 238 5.37 -10.78 13.26
N VAL A 239 6.54 -10.14 13.26
CA VAL A 239 7.70 -10.60 14.03
C VAL A 239 7.58 -10.09 15.46
N ASP A 240 7.92 -10.94 16.43
CA ASP A 240 7.94 -10.59 17.86
C ASP A 240 8.83 -9.35 18.10
N GLY A 241 8.30 -8.38 18.84
CA GLY A 241 8.98 -7.09 19.09
C GLY A 241 8.87 -6.07 17.95
N LEU A 242 8.42 -6.48 16.76
CA LEU A 242 8.20 -5.63 15.58
C LEU A 242 6.73 -5.70 15.13
N GLY A 243 5.80 -5.61 16.08
CA GLY A 243 4.38 -5.70 15.79
C GLY A 243 3.71 -6.99 16.29
N GLY A 244 4.47 -8.09 16.42
CA GLY A 244 3.99 -9.42 16.80
C GLY A 244 4.11 -9.75 18.30
N GLY A 245 4.05 -11.04 18.63
CA GLY A 245 4.20 -11.57 19.98
C GLY A 245 2.94 -11.53 20.85
N ARG A 246 3.12 -11.68 22.16
CA ARG A 246 2.02 -11.71 23.15
C ARG A 246 1.06 -10.51 23.04
N PRO A 247 1.52 -9.25 22.89
CA PRO A 247 0.63 -8.10 22.66
C PRO A 247 -0.33 -8.29 21.47
N ALA A 248 0.21 -8.77 20.35
CA ALA A 248 -0.55 -9.01 19.12
C ALA A 248 -1.56 -10.15 19.28
N GLN A 249 -1.16 -11.24 19.96
CA GLN A 249 -2.04 -12.35 20.28
C GLN A 249 -3.21 -11.89 21.16
N LEU A 250 -2.94 -11.10 22.19
CA LEU A 250 -3.99 -10.58 23.07
C LEU A 250 -4.96 -9.66 22.30
N ASN A 251 -4.46 -8.75 21.46
CA ASN A 251 -5.33 -7.94 20.61
C ASN A 251 -6.23 -8.81 19.71
N ALA A 252 -5.66 -9.84 19.11
CA ALA A 252 -6.38 -10.72 18.20
C ALA A 252 -7.48 -11.53 18.88
N GLY A 253 -7.31 -11.95 20.13
CA GLY A 253 -8.31 -12.75 20.86
C GLY A 253 -9.68 -12.10 20.86
N ARG A 254 -9.77 -10.83 21.27
CA ARG A 254 -11.03 -10.10 21.29
C ARG A 254 -11.49 -9.66 19.91
N ALA A 255 -10.58 -9.18 19.07
CA ALA A 255 -10.92 -8.74 17.73
C ALA A 255 -11.54 -9.86 16.89
N LEU A 256 -10.98 -11.08 16.97
CA LEU A 256 -11.51 -12.24 16.29
C LEU A 256 -12.89 -12.58 16.81
N LEU A 257 -13.07 -12.75 18.12
CA LEU A 257 -14.37 -13.06 18.72
C LEU A 257 -15.48 -12.14 18.22
N ASP A 258 -15.22 -10.84 18.25
CA ASP A 258 -16.19 -9.87 17.79
C ASP A 258 -16.48 -9.96 16.27
N LEU A 259 -15.50 -10.35 15.45
CA LEU A 259 -15.72 -10.62 14.02
C LEU A 259 -16.55 -11.90 13.81
N PHE A 260 -16.24 -12.98 14.54
CA PHE A 260 -16.99 -14.23 14.50
C PHE A 260 -18.46 -13.98 14.84
N ARG A 261 -18.73 -13.21 15.89
CA ARG A 261 -20.10 -12.82 16.29
C ARG A 261 -20.84 -12.07 15.21
N LEU A 262 -20.17 -11.14 14.54
CA LEU A 262 -20.74 -10.44 13.40
C LEU A 262 -21.09 -11.42 12.28
N VAL A 263 -20.16 -12.29 11.89
CA VAL A 263 -20.37 -13.27 10.82
C VAL A 263 -21.51 -14.23 11.17
N ASP A 264 -21.59 -14.70 12.41
CA ASP A 264 -22.65 -15.60 12.87
C ASP A 264 -24.03 -14.93 12.73
N GLN A 265 -24.16 -13.67 13.17
CA GLN A 265 -25.41 -12.91 13.01
C GLN A 265 -25.75 -12.64 11.53
N GLN A 266 -24.74 -12.37 10.70
CA GLN A 266 -24.93 -12.13 9.27
C GLN A 266 -25.42 -13.37 8.51
N ASN A 267 -25.17 -14.57 9.05
CA ASN A 267 -25.64 -15.83 8.51
C ASN A 267 -26.92 -16.33 9.20
N GLY A 268 -27.17 -15.97 10.46
CA GLY A 268 -28.33 -16.40 11.23
C GLY A 268 -29.67 -15.93 10.66
N GLY A 269 -30.66 -16.84 10.60
CA GLY A 269 -32.01 -16.57 10.07
C GLY A 269 -32.90 -15.68 10.94
N GLY A 270 -32.43 -15.28 12.12
CA GLY A 270 -33.09 -14.36 13.05
C GLY A 270 -32.97 -12.90 12.58
N ALA A 271 -33.46 -12.58 11.39
CA ALA A 271 -33.68 -11.19 11.01
C ALA A 271 -34.82 -10.65 11.87
N GLN A 272 -34.51 -10.17 13.07
CA GLN A 272 -35.39 -9.29 13.81
C GLN A 272 -35.68 -8.13 12.85
N ARG A 273 -36.93 -8.06 12.36
CA ARG A 273 -37.41 -6.95 11.54
C ARG A 273 -37.47 -5.73 12.45
N ASP A 274 -36.30 -5.16 12.74
CA ASP A 274 -36.22 -3.92 13.48
C ASP A 274 -36.72 -2.81 12.56
N LEU A 275 -37.96 -2.40 12.80
CA LEU A 275 -38.55 -1.22 12.19
C LEU A 275 -37.67 -0.02 12.52
N ARG A 276 -37.04 0.56 11.49
CA ARG A 276 -36.32 1.83 11.61
C ARG A 276 -37.24 2.90 12.15
N GLY A 277 -36.79 3.61 13.18
CA GLY A 277 -37.26 4.97 13.42
C GLY A 277 -37.43 5.41 14.87
N HIS A 278 -37.50 4.54 15.88
CA HIS A 278 -37.79 5.00 17.26
C HIS A 278 -37.13 4.13 18.34
N THR A 279 -35.88 4.41 18.73
CA THR A 279 -35.34 3.96 20.02
C THR A 279 -34.36 4.98 20.62
N ALA A 280 -34.77 6.24 20.76
CA ALA A 280 -33.96 7.23 21.49
C ALA A 280 -33.78 6.93 23.00
N ARG A 281 -34.35 5.86 23.56
CA ARG A 281 -34.33 5.57 25.01
C ARG A 281 -34.18 4.10 25.44
N ALA A 282 -33.88 3.16 24.54
CA ALA A 282 -33.60 1.79 24.95
C ALA A 282 -32.24 1.70 25.68
N VAL A 283 -32.15 0.79 26.65
CA VAL A 283 -30.88 0.39 27.28
C VAL A 283 -30.04 -0.27 26.19
N ILE A 284 -28.77 0.13 26.05
CA ILE A 284 -27.84 -0.51 25.12
C ILE A 284 -27.60 -1.93 25.61
N ASP A 285 -27.97 -2.92 24.82
CA ASP A 285 -27.68 -4.32 25.10
C ASP A 285 -26.22 -4.61 24.74
N PRO A 286 -25.36 -5.03 25.69
CA PRO A 286 -23.97 -5.38 25.42
C PRO A 286 -23.79 -6.59 24.50
N ASP A 287 -24.81 -7.47 24.42
CA ASP A 287 -24.79 -8.66 23.56
C ASP A 287 -25.27 -8.38 22.13
N GLU A 288 -25.76 -7.17 21.84
CA GLU A 288 -26.22 -6.77 20.52
C GLU A 288 -25.05 -6.56 19.54
N VAL A 289 -25.15 -7.17 18.36
CA VAL A 289 -24.22 -6.96 17.25
C VAL A 289 -24.62 -5.69 16.49
N ALA A 290 -24.29 -4.54 17.08
CA ALA A 290 -24.49 -3.21 16.52
C ALA A 290 -23.45 -2.22 17.07
N VAL A 291 -23.45 -1.00 16.52
CA VAL A 291 -22.65 0.12 17.04
C VAL A 291 -23.56 1.29 17.40
N HIS A 292 -23.20 2.00 18.47
CA HIS A 292 -23.96 3.12 18.99
C HIS A 292 -23.09 4.38 18.98
N TYR A 293 -23.48 5.37 18.19
CA TYR A 293 -22.79 6.65 18.07
C TYR A 293 -23.56 7.77 18.78
N PRO A 294 -22.87 8.81 19.32
CA PRO A 294 -23.52 9.86 20.11
C PRO A 294 -24.63 10.64 19.38
N VAL A 295 -24.48 10.87 18.07
CA VAL A 295 -25.42 11.66 17.27
C VAL A 295 -26.26 10.77 16.36
N ASP A 296 -25.61 9.89 15.59
CA ASP A 296 -26.27 9.03 14.59
C ASP A 296 -27.03 7.84 15.20
N GLY A 297 -26.81 7.55 16.49
CA GLY A 297 -27.53 6.50 17.20
C GLY A 297 -27.08 5.10 16.82
N ARG A 298 -28.03 4.16 16.80
CA ARG A 298 -27.79 2.73 16.56
C ARG A 298 -27.61 2.45 15.07
N ILE A 299 -26.50 1.79 14.71
CA ILE A 299 -26.19 1.31 13.36
C ILE A 299 -25.94 -0.19 13.41
N ALA A 300 -26.67 -0.95 12.58
CA ALA A 300 -26.58 -2.40 12.47
C ALA A 300 -26.45 -2.80 11.00
N LEU A 301 -25.70 -3.88 10.72
CA LEU A 301 -25.52 -4.38 9.37
C LEU A 301 -26.73 -5.16 8.89
N ARG A 302 -27.20 -4.89 7.67
CA ARG A 302 -28.21 -5.71 7.01
C ARG A 302 -27.72 -7.16 6.90
N PRO A 303 -28.55 -8.18 7.24
CA PRO A 303 -28.16 -9.58 7.11
C PRO A 303 -27.68 -9.94 5.70
N GLY A 304 -26.73 -10.88 5.61
CA GLY A 304 -26.14 -11.32 4.35
C GLY A 304 -25.11 -10.37 3.71
N THR A 305 -24.75 -9.26 4.36
CA THR A 305 -23.77 -8.30 3.81
C THR A 305 -22.34 -8.77 4.01
N ALA A 306 -22.01 -9.31 5.19
CA ALA A 306 -20.68 -9.80 5.55
C ALA A 306 -20.75 -11.26 6.03
N GLN A 307 -20.84 -12.19 5.07
CA GLN A 307 -21.14 -13.60 5.36
C GLN A 307 -19.92 -14.43 5.81
N THR A 308 -18.72 -13.87 5.80
CA THR A 308 -17.49 -14.55 6.27
C THR A 308 -16.39 -13.56 6.60
N GLY A 309 -15.30 -14.06 7.18
CA GLY A 309 -13.99 -13.39 7.19
C GLY A 309 -12.90 -14.36 6.69
N PHE A 310 -11.99 -13.85 5.86
CA PHE A 310 -10.82 -14.59 5.38
C PHE A 310 -9.65 -14.38 6.33
N LEU A 311 -9.27 -15.43 7.07
CA LEU A 311 -8.13 -15.40 7.97
C LEU A 311 -6.86 -15.82 7.23
N PHE A 312 -5.86 -14.95 7.21
CA PHE A 312 -4.54 -15.20 6.62
C PHE A 312 -3.54 -15.52 7.72
N CYS A 313 -3.26 -16.81 7.89
CA CYS A 313 -2.25 -17.33 8.81
C CYS A 313 -0.92 -17.49 8.07
N ARG A 314 0.22 -17.19 8.70
CA ARG A 314 1.53 -17.37 8.08
C ARG A 314 1.86 -18.86 7.95
N PRO A 315 2.09 -19.39 6.72
CA PRO A 315 2.55 -20.76 6.56
C PRO A 315 4.00 -20.91 7.03
N VAL A 316 4.41 -22.14 7.35
CA VAL A 316 5.78 -22.43 7.81
C VAL A 316 6.78 -22.01 6.74
N GLY A 317 7.77 -21.20 7.11
CA GLY A 317 8.83 -20.73 6.20
C GLY A 317 8.49 -19.48 5.36
N ALA A 318 7.26 -18.96 5.41
CA ALA A 318 6.92 -17.71 4.73
C ALA A 318 7.36 -16.46 5.51
N GLU A 319 7.69 -15.39 4.79
CA GLU A 319 7.99 -14.09 5.38
C GLU A 319 6.73 -13.20 5.47
N PRO A 320 6.69 -12.19 6.36
CA PRO A 320 5.58 -11.24 6.45
C PRO A 320 5.18 -10.57 5.13
N GLY A 321 6.15 -10.34 4.24
CA GLY A 321 5.90 -9.76 2.91
C GLY A 321 5.14 -10.70 1.97
N ASP A 322 5.34 -12.01 2.11
CA ASP A 322 4.72 -13.02 1.25
C ASP A 322 3.22 -13.12 1.52
N LEU A 323 2.80 -12.99 2.78
CA LEU A 323 1.39 -13.00 3.15
C LEU A 323 0.62 -11.82 2.54
N ARG A 324 1.22 -10.62 2.53
CA ARG A 324 0.59 -9.44 1.89
C ARG A 324 0.42 -9.64 0.39
N ARG A 325 1.44 -10.17 -0.29
CA ARG A 325 1.36 -10.52 -1.71
C ARG A 325 0.29 -11.58 -1.95
N SER A 326 0.19 -12.58 -1.08
CA SER A 326 -0.85 -13.62 -1.13
C SER A 326 -2.27 -13.03 -1.06
N VAL A 327 -2.50 -12.03 -0.19
CA VAL A 327 -3.79 -11.31 -0.10
C VAL A 327 -4.08 -10.55 -1.40
N VAL A 328 -3.11 -9.83 -1.95
CA VAL A 328 -3.26 -9.10 -3.21
C VAL A 328 -3.53 -10.06 -4.37
N SER A 329 -2.80 -11.17 -4.45
CA SER A 329 -3.02 -12.22 -5.47
C SER A 329 -4.40 -12.85 -5.36
N LEU A 330 -4.91 -13.09 -4.14
CA LEU A 330 -6.30 -13.52 -3.94
C LEU A 330 -7.23 -12.51 -4.60
N MET A 331 -7.12 -11.24 -4.21
CA MET A 331 -8.00 -10.19 -4.72
C MET A 331 -7.95 -10.06 -6.24
N LEU A 332 -6.76 -10.06 -6.85
CA LEU A 332 -6.61 -9.99 -8.30
C LEU A 332 -7.27 -11.19 -8.99
N SER A 333 -7.13 -12.39 -8.42
CA SER A 333 -7.84 -13.60 -8.90
C SER A 333 -9.36 -13.41 -8.82
N LEU A 334 -9.89 -12.87 -7.72
CA LEU A 334 -11.34 -12.65 -7.55
C LEU A 334 -11.91 -11.62 -8.53
N LEU A 335 -11.14 -10.55 -8.78
CA LEU A 335 -11.52 -9.48 -9.69
C LEU A 335 -11.44 -9.90 -11.16
N GLY A 336 -10.52 -10.81 -11.49
CA GLY A 336 -10.16 -11.19 -12.86
C GLY A 336 -10.92 -12.39 -13.43
N THR A 337 -11.72 -13.10 -12.63
CA THR A 337 -12.55 -14.25 -13.07
C THR A 337 -13.82 -13.79 -13.81
N GLU A 338 -14.09 -14.34 -15.00
CA GLU A 338 -15.26 -13.96 -15.82
C GLU A 338 -16.60 -14.46 -15.21
N LEU A 339 -17.66 -13.64 -15.33
CA LEU A 339 -19.05 -14.06 -15.09
C LEU A 339 -19.62 -14.66 -16.37
N ASP A 340 -19.88 -15.97 -16.37
CA ASP A 340 -20.23 -16.71 -17.58
C ASP A 340 -21.66 -16.40 -18.09
N GLN A 341 -21.83 -16.13 -19.39
CA GLN A 341 -23.10 -15.67 -19.99
C GLN A 341 -24.03 -16.79 -20.51
N ARG A 342 -23.58 -18.05 -20.54
CA ARG A 342 -24.35 -19.17 -21.15
C ARG A 342 -25.47 -19.75 -20.27
N ALA A 343 -25.58 -19.34 -19.01
CA ALA A 343 -26.46 -19.99 -18.02
C ALA A 343 -27.87 -19.38 -17.86
N THR A 344 -28.42 -18.72 -18.90
CA THR A 344 -29.83 -18.30 -18.90
C THR A 344 -30.81 -19.37 -19.40
N SER A 345 -30.35 -20.52 -19.90
CA SER A 345 -31.25 -21.52 -20.54
C SER A 345 -31.51 -22.81 -19.76
N ASP A 346 -30.60 -23.26 -18.90
CA ASP A 346 -30.80 -24.46 -18.06
C ASP A 346 -30.65 -24.07 -16.60
N GLY A 347 -31.66 -24.39 -15.77
CA GLY A 347 -31.78 -23.97 -14.37
C GLY A 347 -30.70 -24.44 -13.40
N GLU A 348 -29.51 -24.85 -13.89
CA GLU A 348 -28.32 -25.16 -13.11
C GLU A 348 -27.35 -23.96 -13.15
N GLN A 349 -27.42 -23.12 -12.13
CA GLN A 349 -26.54 -21.97 -11.92
C GLN A 349 -25.07 -22.40 -11.80
N HIS A 350 -24.27 -22.16 -12.84
CA HIS A 350 -22.81 -22.22 -12.75
C HIS A 350 -22.25 -20.86 -12.31
N GLN A 351 -21.22 -20.92 -11.46
CA GLN A 351 -21.01 -20.04 -10.32
C GLN A 351 -19.75 -19.19 -10.51
N SER A 352 -19.85 -17.87 -10.31
CA SER A 352 -18.65 -17.06 -10.04
C SER A 352 -17.97 -17.51 -8.74
N PHE A 353 -16.69 -17.16 -8.52
CA PHE A 353 -16.00 -17.39 -7.23
C PHE A 353 -16.88 -16.96 -6.04
N ALA A 354 -17.50 -15.78 -6.15
CA ALA A 354 -18.40 -15.21 -5.16
C ALA A 354 -19.75 -15.95 -5.04
N ASP A 355 -20.23 -16.63 -6.09
CA ASP A 355 -21.48 -17.41 -6.05
C ASP A 355 -21.26 -18.84 -5.52
N SER A 356 -20.08 -19.43 -5.74
CA SER A 356 -19.69 -20.68 -5.05
C SER A 356 -19.59 -20.46 -3.53
N PHE A 357 -19.29 -19.22 -3.12
CA PHE A 357 -19.36 -18.77 -1.74
C PHE A 357 -20.80 -18.70 -1.21
N ILE A 358 -21.79 -18.36 -2.04
CA ILE A 358 -23.20 -18.19 -1.65
C ILE A 358 -23.88 -19.54 -1.38
N ASN A 359 -23.59 -20.57 -2.17
CA ASN A 359 -24.22 -21.88 -1.99
C ASN A 359 -23.73 -22.64 -0.73
N ALA A 360 -22.63 -22.19 -0.11
CA ALA A 360 -22.20 -22.63 1.21
C ALA A 360 -22.85 -21.84 2.37
N ALA A 361 -23.75 -20.89 2.11
CA ALA A 361 -24.42 -20.11 3.15
C ALA A 361 -25.24 -20.98 4.13
N VAL A 362 -25.79 -22.11 3.64
CA VAL A 362 -26.49 -23.08 4.50
C VAL A 362 -25.51 -23.72 5.49
N ASP A 363 -24.31 -24.11 5.04
CA ASP A 363 -23.29 -24.70 5.91
C ASP A 363 -22.82 -23.73 7.00
N ARG A 364 -22.83 -22.41 6.71
CA ARG A 364 -22.44 -21.36 7.65
C ARG A 364 -23.47 -21.08 8.73
N GLN A 365 -24.71 -21.51 8.54
CA GLN A 365 -25.77 -21.44 9.56
C GLN A 365 -25.69 -22.60 10.55
N ILE A 366 -24.94 -23.64 10.22
CA ILE A 366 -24.80 -24.81 11.08
C ILE A 366 -23.99 -24.42 12.32
N PRO A 367 -24.48 -24.70 13.54
CA PRO A 367 -23.72 -24.53 14.77
C PRO A 367 -22.39 -25.29 14.72
N ALA A 368 -21.37 -24.72 15.36
CA ALA A 368 -20.10 -25.42 15.55
C ALA A 368 -20.28 -26.67 16.42
N GLU A 369 -19.42 -27.67 16.25
CA GLU A 369 -19.52 -28.96 16.97
C GLU A 369 -19.34 -28.83 18.49
N ASN A 370 -18.70 -27.74 18.91
CA ASN A 370 -18.54 -27.38 20.31
C ASN A 370 -19.69 -26.53 20.88
N GLY A 371 -20.72 -26.23 20.08
CA GLY A 371 -21.84 -25.36 20.48
C GLY A 371 -21.47 -23.88 20.65
N ILE A 372 -20.26 -23.45 20.28
CA ILE A 372 -19.81 -22.06 20.39
C ILE A 372 -19.77 -21.42 19.00
N GLY A 373 -20.77 -20.60 18.69
CA GLY A 373 -20.89 -19.92 17.39
C GLY A 373 -21.24 -20.84 16.25
N ASN A 374 -21.19 -20.30 15.03
CA ASN A 374 -21.48 -21.04 13.80
C ASN A 374 -20.22 -21.31 12.98
N ARG A 375 -20.40 -22.04 11.87
CA ARG A 375 -19.32 -22.43 10.94
C ARG A 375 -19.04 -21.34 9.88
N GLY A 376 -18.91 -20.09 10.29
CA GLY A 376 -18.87 -18.93 9.40
C GLY A 376 -17.49 -18.59 8.78
N VAL A 377 -16.40 -19.19 9.25
CA VAL A 377 -15.04 -18.70 8.94
C VAL A 377 -14.31 -19.50 7.88
N SER A 378 -13.50 -18.75 7.12
CA SER A 378 -12.65 -19.27 6.08
C SER A 378 -11.19 -18.91 6.31
N THR A 379 -10.28 -19.79 5.94
CA THR A 379 -8.85 -19.51 5.87
C THR A 379 -8.40 -19.63 4.42
N ALA A 380 -7.59 -18.69 3.95
CA ALA A 380 -7.09 -18.66 2.60
C ALA A 380 -5.57 -18.65 2.57
N LEU A 381 -5.01 -19.29 1.54
CA LEU A 381 -3.60 -19.29 1.24
C LEU A 381 -3.44 -19.31 -0.28
N VAL A 382 -2.66 -18.37 -0.83
CA VAL A 382 -2.47 -18.24 -2.28
C VAL A 382 -1.01 -18.47 -2.63
N ALA A 383 -0.79 -19.35 -3.61
CA ALA A 383 0.44 -19.44 -4.35
C ALA A 383 0.31 -18.68 -5.68
N SER A 384 1.32 -17.92 -6.12
CA SER A 384 1.27 -17.22 -7.41
C SER A 384 2.60 -17.26 -8.16
N LEU A 385 2.54 -17.55 -9.46
CA LEU A 385 3.64 -17.43 -10.42
C LEU A 385 3.40 -16.18 -11.28
N THR A 386 4.36 -15.26 -11.28
CA THR A 386 4.31 -14.01 -12.07
C THR A 386 5.66 -13.72 -12.70
N VAL A 387 5.68 -12.91 -13.76
CA VAL A 387 6.92 -12.32 -14.29
C VAL A 387 7.10 -10.93 -13.66
N PRO A 388 8.18 -10.68 -12.88
CA PRO A 388 8.38 -9.42 -12.17
C PRO A 388 8.89 -8.30 -13.10
N VAL A 389 8.05 -7.91 -14.06
CA VAL A 389 8.39 -6.95 -15.13
C VAL A 389 8.82 -5.59 -14.56
N ASP A 390 8.14 -5.10 -13.53
CA ASP A 390 8.43 -3.79 -12.93
C ASP A 390 9.78 -3.78 -12.22
N GLU A 391 10.02 -4.81 -11.41
CA GLU A 391 11.25 -4.96 -10.64
C GLU A 391 12.46 -5.21 -11.55
N LEU A 392 12.29 -5.99 -12.63
CA LEU A 392 13.32 -6.20 -13.66
C LEU A 392 13.63 -4.91 -14.41
N ALA A 393 12.60 -4.13 -14.79
CA ALA A 393 12.80 -2.86 -15.48
C ALA A 393 13.50 -1.83 -14.59
N ASP A 394 13.15 -1.75 -13.30
CA ASP A 394 13.80 -0.84 -12.34
C ASP A 394 15.28 -1.22 -12.13
N LEU A 395 15.57 -2.52 -12.07
CA LEU A 395 16.94 -3.04 -11.96
C LEU A 395 17.78 -2.70 -13.20
N VAL A 396 17.23 -2.87 -14.40
CA VAL A 396 17.92 -2.50 -15.65
C VAL A 396 18.08 -0.98 -15.76
N ALA A 397 17.05 -0.21 -15.43
CA ALA A 397 17.06 1.24 -15.52
C ALA A 397 18.06 1.90 -14.56
N GLY A 398 18.12 1.43 -13.31
CA GLY A 398 19.11 1.92 -12.34
C GLY A 398 20.55 1.69 -12.83
N ARG A 399 20.81 0.47 -13.34
CA ARG A 399 22.14 0.12 -13.86
C ARG A 399 22.51 0.86 -15.14
N LEU A 400 21.55 1.03 -16.05
CA LEU A 400 21.74 1.78 -17.29
C LEU A 400 21.99 3.27 -16.99
N LEU A 401 21.24 3.86 -16.07
CA LEU A 401 21.44 5.23 -15.61
C LEU A 401 22.82 5.40 -14.99
N ARG A 402 23.26 4.44 -14.16
CA ARG A 402 24.61 4.43 -13.62
C ARG A 402 25.66 4.39 -14.74
N ALA A 403 25.58 3.44 -15.68
CA ALA A 403 26.56 3.30 -16.74
C ALA A 403 26.66 4.60 -17.57
N GLY A 404 25.51 5.18 -17.92
CA GLY A 404 25.46 6.49 -18.57
C GLY A 404 26.06 7.62 -17.72
N VAL A 405 25.82 7.67 -16.41
CA VAL A 405 26.41 8.68 -15.51
C VAL A 405 27.93 8.54 -15.41
N ASP A 406 28.44 7.31 -15.31
CA ASP A 406 29.88 7.03 -15.26
C ASP A 406 30.57 7.52 -16.55
N ASP A 407 29.93 7.32 -17.72
CA ASP A 407 30.41 7.82 -19.01
C ASP A 407 30.30 9.36 -19.13
N LEU A 408 29.16 9.96 -18.76
CA LEU A 408 28.94 11.43 -18.84
C LEU A 408 29.90 12.24 -17.95
N ARG A 409 30.36 11.62 -16.85
CA ARG A 409 31.34 12.22 -15.95
C ARG A 409 32.73 12.32 -16.59
N ALA A 410 33.10 11.38 -17.45
CA ALA A 410 34.41 11.36 -18.10
C ALA A 410 34.48 12.43 -19.21
N ALA A 411 35.34 13.43 -19.06
CA ALA A 411 35.69 14.30 -20.17
C ALA A 411 36.67 13.54 -21.07
N LEU A 412 36.31 13.22 -22.31
CA LEU A 412 37.23 12.62 -23.27
C LEU A 412 38.30 13.66 -23.66
N PRO A 413 39.58 13.52 -23.24
CA PRO A 413 40.59 14.53 -23.50
C PRO A 413 40.83 14.69 -25.00
N GLY A 414 40.70 15.92 -25.52
CA GLY A 414 40.97 16.25 -26.93
C GLY A 414 39.81 16.04 -27.90
N VAL A 415 38.66 15.51 -27.45
CA VAL A 415 37.45 15.32 -28.30
C VAL A 415 36.35 16.34 -27.97
N GLU A 416 36.21 16.71 -26.69
CA GLU A 416 35.16 17.63 -26.24
C GLU A 416 35.60 19.10 -26.36
N SER A 417 35.11 19.83 -27.37
CA SER A 417 35.24 21.30 -27.41
C SER A 417 33.98 21.97 -26.88
N ASN A 418 34.17 22.90 -25.94
CA ASN A 418 33.06 23.59 -25.27
C ASN A 418 32.90 25.05 -25.69
N ARG A 419 33.77 25.57 -26.57
CA ARG A 419 33.75 26.96 -27.02
C ARG A 419 32.40 27.39 -27.62
N ALA A 420 31.80 26.58 -28.49
CA ALA A 420 30.52 26.91 -29.11
C ALA A 420 29.38 26.99 -28.08
N LEU A 421 29.34 26.05 -27.12
CA LEU A 421 28.35 26.03 -26.05
C LEU A 421 28.54 27.20 -25.08
N ILE A 422 29.78 27.62 -24.82
CA ILE A 422 30.05 28.85 -24.05
C ILE A 422 29.44 30.05 -24.78
N GLN A 423 29.69 30.21 -26.09
CA GLN A 423 29.13 31.32 -26.88
C GLN A 423 27.59 31.29 -26.93
N GLU A 424 27.02 30.09 -27.05
CA GLU A 424 25.57 29.89 -27.01
C GLU A 424 25.00 30.32 -25.65
N PHE A 425 25.64 29.98 -24.53
CA PHE A 425 25.21 30.44 -23.20
C PHE A 425 25.12 31.97 -23.13
N PHE A 426 26.16 32.70 -23.57
CA PHE A 426 26.12 34.17 -23.56
C PHE A 426 24.98 34.73 -24.42
N THR A 427 24.63 34.04 -25.51
CA THR A 427 23.53 34.43 -26.39
C THR A 427 22.17 34.19 -25.72
N VAL A 428 21.95 32.99 -25.17
CA VAL A 428 20.68 32.60 -24.56
C VAL A 428 20.44 33.30 -23.22
N ALA A 429 21.51 33.67 -22.50
CA ALA A 429 21.45 34.42 -21.25
C ALA A 429 21.45 35.96 -21.42
N ASN A 430 21.28 36.47 -22.65
CA ASN A 430 21.17 37.90 -22.98
C ASN A 430 22.41 38.76 -22.63
N ILE A 431 23.62 38.18 -22.70
CA ILE A 431 24.89 38.86 -22.36
C ILE A 431 25.98 38.72 -23.45
N SER A 432 25.58 38.50 -24.70
CA SER A 432 26.51 38.31 -25.84
C SER A 432 27.49 39.46 -26.06
N GLU A 433 27.09 40.70 -25.75
CA GLU A 433 27.94 41.89 -25.87
C GLU A 433 29.13 41.90 -24.91
N ILE A 434 29.04 41.20 -23.77
CA ILE A 434 30.16 41.04 -22.83
C ILE A 434 31.28 40.17 -23.44
N LEU A 435 30.91 39.25 -24.34
CA LEU A 435 31.86 38.43 -25.09
C LEU A 435 32.51 39.25 -26.21
N THR A 436 31.72 39.96 -27.02
CA THR A 436 32.18 40.65 -28.23
C THR A 436 32.80 42.01 -27.96
N ARG A 437 32.42 42.70 -26.87
CA ARG A 437 32.85 44.05 -26.46
C ARG A 437 32.90 45.03 -27.64
N PRO A 438 31.75 45.29 -28.30
CA PRO A 438 31.71 46.07 -29.53
C PRO A 438 32.29 47.48 -29.29
N ALA A 439 33.12 47.91 -30.23
CA ALA A 439 33.67 49.25 -30.24
C ALA A 439 32.62 50.27 -30.72
N GLN A 440 32.85 51.55 -30.43
CA GLN A 440 32.09 52.63 -31.04
C GLN A 440 32.73 52.99 -32.39
N ASP A 441 31.92 53.28 -33.40
CA ASP A 441 32.47 53.73 -34.68
C ASP A 441 33.08 55.13 -34.56
N HIS A 442 34.21 55.35 -35.24
CA HIS A 442 34.88 56.65 -35.34
C HIS A 442 35.09 57.01 -36.81
N ALA A 443 35.14 58.31 -37.09
CA ALA A 443 35.35 58.81 -38.44
C ALA A 443 36.82 58.67 -38.84
N GLU A 444 37.03 58.21 -40.08
CA GLU A 444 38.34 58.11 -40.71
C GLU A 444 38.66 59.41 -41.47
N PRO A 445 39.83 60.03 -41.27
CA PRO A 445 40.20 61.24 -42.00
C PRO A 445 40.53 60.93 -43.47
N GLU A 446 40.39 61.95 -44.34
CA GLU A 446 40.77 61.81 -45.74
C GLU A 446 42.29 61.60 -45.93
N PRO A 447 42.72 60.83 -46.95
CA PRO A 447 44.15 60.60 -47.20
C PRO A 447 44.92 61.89 -47.49
N ALA A 448 45.80 62.30 -46.58
CA ALA A 448 46.66 63.48 -46.72
C ALA A 448 48.03 63.17 -47.36
N ASN A 449 48.68 64.20 -47.92
CA ASN A 449 50.01 64.13 -48.51
C ASN A 449 50.92 65.25 -47.95
N GLY A 450 52.15 64.90 -47.58
CA GLY A 450 53.13 65.79 -46.93
C GLY A 450 53.20 65.56 -45.42
N ALA A 451 54.41 65.56 -44.86
CA ALA A 451 54.65 65.19 -43.47
C ALA A 451 53.76 65.96 -42.46
N LYS A 452 53.55 67.27 -42.66
CA LYS A 452 52.72 68.11 -41.77
C LYS A 452 51.24 67.72 -41.81
N ASP A 453 50.70 67.51 -43.01
CA ASP A 453 49.27 67.23 -43.21
C ASP A 453 48.93 65.79 -42.81
N VAL A 454 49.86 64.85 -43.04
CA VAL A 454 49.75 63.46 -42.54
C VAL A 454 49.80 63.41 -41.02
N THR A 455 50.70 64.16 -40.37
CA THR A 455 50.71 64.28 -38.90
C THR A 455 49.43 64.90 -38.36
N ALA A 456 48.87 65.91 -39.04
CA ALA A 456 47.59 66.51 -38.65
C ALA A 456 46.42 65.52 -38.78
N ALA A 457 46.34 64.76 -39.87
CA ALA A 457 45.31 63.73 -40.08
C ALA A 457 45.43 62.57 -39.07
N LEU A 458 46.65 62.13 -38.72
CA LEU A 458 46.87 61.12 -37.68
C LEU A 458 46.47 61.62 -36.27
N ASN A 459 46.69 62.90 -35.97
CA ASN A 459 46.21 63.52 -34.73
C ASN A 459 44.68 63.63 -34.71
N ASP A 460 44.05 64.05 -35.81
CA ASP A 460 42.59 64.12 -35.94
C ASP A 460 41.94 62.75 -35.72
N ARG A 461 42.48 61.69 -36.35
CA ARG A 461 42.07 60.30 -36.10
C ARG A 461 42.18 59.89 -34.63
N ALA A 462 43.25 60.28 -33.94
CA ALA A 462 43.40 59.98 -32.51
C ALA A 462 42.34 60.70 -31.66
N GLU A 463 42.00 61.94 -31.99
CA GLU A 463 40.96 62.71 -31.29
C GLU A 463 39.55 62.19 -31.60
N THR A 464 39.24 61.77 -32.83
CA THR A 464 37.95 61.13 -33.15
C THR A 464 37.79 59.79 -32.41
N MET A 465 38.86 59.01 -32.27
CA MET A 465 38.89 57.80 -31.44
C MET A 465 38.67 58.13 -29.95
N ARG A 466 39.27 59.19 -29.39
CA ARG A 466 39.00 59.63 -28.00
C ARG A 466 37.54 60.03 -27.80
N ALA A 467 36.97 60.78 -28.74
CA ALA A 467 35.56 61.14 -28.71
C ALA A 467 34.65 59.91 -28.80
N ALA A 468 35.02 58.91 -29.61
CA ALA A 468 34.31 57.63 -29.69
C ALA A 468 34.39 56.83 -28.38
N LEU A 469 35.56 56.78 -27.71
CA LEU A 469 35.68 56.16 -26.37
C LEU A 469 34.82 56.86 -25.31
N THR A 470 34.69 58.18 -25.38
CA THR A 470 33.85 58.96 -24.44
C THR A 470 32.36 58.67 -24.65
N ARG A 471 31.93 58.60 -25.92
CA ARG A 471 30.57 58.18 -26.29
C ARG A 471 30.29 56.73 -25.88
N LEU A 472 31.25 55.84 -26.12
CA LEU A 472 31.18 54.44 -25.68
C LEU A 472 30.95 54.39 -24.17
N ARG A 473 31.74 55.12 -23.38
CA ARG A 473 31.59 55.13 -21.92
C ARG A 473 30.19 55.55 -21.48
N SER A 474 29.69 56.65 -22.01
CA SER A 474 28.35 57.17 -21.70
C SER A 474 27.24 56.15 -22.05
N ARG A 475 27.40 55.42 -23.16
CA ARG A 475 26.50 54.34 -23.57
C ARG A 475 26.55 53.16 -22.59
N LEU A 476 27.75 52.71 -22.23
CA LEU A 476 27.96 51.57 -21.33
C LEU A 476 27.41 51.83 -19.93
N ASP A 477 27.55 53.04 -19.40
CA ASP A 477 27.02 53.40 -18.08
C ASP A 477 25.48 53.27 -18.01
N ARG A 478 24.77 53.37 -19.15
CA ARG A 478 23.32 53.16 -19.25
C ARG A 478 22.95 51.71 -19.57
N GLU A 479 23.60 51.12 -20.56
CA GLU A 479 23.20 49.83 -21.13
C GLU A 479 23.66 48.63 -20.28
N VAL A 480 24.84 48.69 -19.65
CA VAL A 480 25.35 47.56 -18.84
C VAL A 480 24.42 47.24 -17.64
N PRO A 481 23.89 48.22 -16.88
CA PRO A 481 22.86 47.95 -15.87
C PRO A 481 21.61 47.23 -16.41
N GLU A 482 21.09 47.65 -17.57
CA GLU A 482 19.93 47.02 -18.22
C GLU A 482 20.25 45.57 -18.63
N ARG A 483 21.43 45.33 -19.20
CA ARG A 483 21.91 43.99 -19.57
C ARG A 483 22.07 43.07 -18.35
N VAL A 484 22.64 43.58 -17.26
CA VAL A 484 22.74 42.82 -16.00
C VAL A 484 21.35 42.53 -15.42
N GLY A 485 20.39 43.44 -15.58
CA GLY A 485 19.00 43.20 -15.21
C GLY A 485 18.30 42.15 -16.07
N ALA A 486 18.65 42.04 -17.35
CA ALA A 486 18.12 41.06 -18.30
C ALA A 486 18.89 39.71 -18.31
N PHE A 487 19.98 39.60 -17.54
CA PHE A 487 20.76 38.37 -17.43
C PHE A 487 19.97 37.31 -16.67
N ASP A 488 19.55 36.27 -17.40
CA ASP A 488 18.74 35.19 -16.87
C ASP A 488 19.39 33.82 -17.08
N PRO A 489 20.34 33.42 -16.22
CA PRO A 489 20.93 32.09 -16.29
C PRO A 489 19.94 30.99 -15.89
N ARG A 490 18.86 31.33 -15.16
CA ARG A 490 17.85 30.36 -14.70
C ARG A 490 17.03 29.83 -15.87
N ASP A 491 16.66 30.69 -16.82
CA ASP A 491 15.97 30.29 -18.05
C ASP A 491 16.93 29.79 -19.14
N ALA A 492 18.18 30.27 -19.15
CA ALA A 492 19.18 29.83 -20.13
C ALA A 492 19.59 28.36 -19.92
N VAL A 493 19.76 27.91 -18.67
CA VAL A 493 20.20 26.54 -18.37
C VAL A 493 19.26 25.47 -18.92
N PRO A 494 17.93 25.51 -18.69
CA PRO A 494 17.00 24.57 -19.30
C PRO A 494 17.11 24.55 -20.84
N ARG A 495 17.25 25.71 -21.50
CA ARG A 495 17.40 25.75 -22.96
C ARG A 495 18.68 25.07 -23.43
N MET A 496 19.76 25.15 -22.66
CA MET A 496 20.99 24.41 -22.94
C MET A 496 20.85 22.91 -22.66
N LEU A 497 20.20 22.53 -21.56
CA LEU A 497 19.92 21.13 -21.22
C LEU A 497 19.03 20.41 -22.24
N ALA A 498 18.37 21.15 -23.14
CA ALA A 498 17.72 20.57 -24.32
C ALA A 498 18.69 19.88 -25.30
N LYS A 499 19.97 20.27 -25.26
CA LYS A 499 21.00 19.86 -26.23
C LYS A 499 22.21 19.17 -25.59
N THR A 500 22.38 19.28 -24.27
CA THR A 500 23.52 18.75 -23.53
C THR A 500 23.09 18.18 -22.18
N ASP A 501 23.92 17.32 -21.60
CA ASP A 501 23.71 16.78 -20.26
C ASP A 501 24.19 17.76 -19.15
N PRO A 502 23.75 17.55 -17.88
CA PRO A 502 24.14 18.39 -16.75
C PRO A 502 25.64 18.39 -16.41
N PHE A 503 26.37 17.29 -16.65
CA PHE A 503 27.80 17.21 -16.34
C PHE A 503 28.60 18.08 -17.32
N ARG A 504 28.35 17.94 -18.61
CA ARG A 504 28.95 18.78 -19.64
C ARG A 504 28.55 20.24 -19.48
N LEU A 505 27.28 20.54 -19.18
CA LEU A 505 26.85 21.92 -18.93
C LEU A 505 27.57 22.55 -17.72
N THR A 506 27.80 21.78 -16.65
CA THR A 506 28.59 22.22 -15.50
C THR A 506 30.02 22.58 -15.92
N ARG A 507 30.65 21.77 -16.79
CA ARG A 507 31.98 22.07 -17.35
C ARG A 507 31.97 23.31 -18.26
N VAL A 508 30.93 23.48 -19.09
CA VAL A 508 30.75 24.65 -19.97
C VAL A 508 30.63 25.95 -19.16
N LEU A 509 29.81 25.95 -18.11
CA LEU A 509 29.53 27.15 -17.33
C LEU A 509 30.63 27.47 -16.33
N PHE A 510 31.15 26.48 -15.61
CA PHE A 510 32.04 26.69 -14.46
C PHE A 510 33.47 26.20 -14.69
N GLY A 511 33.75 25.65 -15.87
CA GLY A 511 35.07 25.26 -16.33
C GLY A 511 35.40 23.79 -16.15
N ASN A 512 36.36 23.33 -16.95
CA ASN A 512 36.99 22.01 -16.84
C ASN A 512 38.46 22.18 -16.42
N ALA A 513 38.79 21.81 -15.18
CA ALA A 513 40.15 21.95 -14.65
C ALA A 513 41.22 21.22 -15.48
N GLU A 514 40.84 20.13 -16.15
CA GLU A 514 41.74 19.29 -16.93
C GLU A 514 41.93 19.78 -18.38
N SER A 515 41.25 20.86 -18.82
CA SER A 515 41.40 21.37 -20.18
C SER A 515 42.72 22.15 -20.38
N ALA A 516 43.34 21.91 -21.54
CA ALA A 516 44.50 22.64 -22.01
C ALA A 516 44.14 24.09 -22.42
N ASP A 517 42.93 24.33 -22.94
CA ASP A 517 42.46 25.68 -23.31
C ASP A 517 42.13 26.48 -22.03
N GLU A 518 42.79 27.63 -21.84
CA GLU A 518 42.53 28.51 -20.71
C GLU A 518 41.10 29.01 -20.64
N LEU A 519 40.41 29.17 -21.77
CA LEU A 519 39.00 29.57 -21.82
C LEU A 519 38.12 28.49 -21.22
N GLU A 520 38.35 27.23 -21.60
CA GLU A 520 37.59 26.09 -21.12
C GLU A 520 37.90 25.77 -19.66
N ARG A 521 39.12 26.07 -19.18
CA ARG A 521 39.48 25.92 -17.76
C ARG A 521 38.62 26.79 -16.83
N GLY A 522 38.22 27.97 -17.31
CA GLY A 522 37.35 28.88 -16.56
C GLY A 522 35.86 28.76 -16.91
N GLY A 523 35.51 28.19 -18.05
CA GLY A 523 34.14 28.18 -18.56
C GLY A 523 33.56 29.59 -18.79
N ALA A 524 32.24 29.69 -18.94
CA ALA A 524 31.55 30.96 -19.09
C ALA A 524 31.73 31.88 -17.86
N ALA A 525 31.64 31.33 -16.65
CA ALA A 525 31.80 32.07 -15.39
C ALA A 525 33.22 32.63 -15.23
N GLY A 526 34.24 31.83 -15.53
CA GLY A 526 35.64 32.27 -15.52
C GLY A 526 35.92 33.34 -16.57
N LEU A 527 35.29 33.26 -17.75
CA LEU A 527 35.35 34.32 -18.75
C LEU A 527 34.72 35.62 -18.22
N MET A 528 33.51 35.55 -17.65
CA MET A 528 32.84 36.71 -17.03
C MET A 528 33.70 37.34 -15.93
N GLN A 529 34.35 36.51 -15.11
CA GLN A 529 35.24 36.95 -14.03
C GLN A 529 36.52 37.60 -14.57
N ARG A 530 37.14 37.04 -15.62
CA ARG A 530 38.31 37.65 -16.29
C ARG A 530 37.99 39.01 -16.90
N ARG A 531 36.75 39.24 -17.35
CA ARG A 531 36.32 40.54 -17.91
C ARG A 531 36.22 41.67 -16.87
N ARG A 532 36.32 41.35 -15.58
CA ARG A 532 36.38 42.34 -14.48
C ARG A 532 37.77 42.94 -14.27
N VAL A 533 38.80 42.34 -14.86
CA VAL A 533 40.18 42.80 -14.76
C VAL A 533 40.50 43.55 -16.05
N GLU A 534 41.14 44.71 -15.92
CA GLU A 534 41.61 45.45 -17.10
C GLU A 534 42.62 44.58 -17.87
N PRO A 535 42.48 44.45 -19.20
CA PRO A 535 43.47 43.73 -19.99
C PRO A 535 44.82 44.47 -19.90
N PRO A 536 45.95 43.74 -19.80
CA PRO A 536 47.27 44.36 -19.76
C PRO A 536 47.49 45.22 -21.01
N ALA A 537 48.13 46.37 -20.83
CA ALA A 537 48.47 47.25 -21.94
C ALA A 537 49.44 46.54 -22.90
N PRO A 538 49.20 46.58 -24.22
CA PRO A 538 50.18 46.11 -25.19
C PRO A 538 51.49 46.90 -25.06
N GLU A 539 52.60 46.28 -25.43
CA GLU A 539 53.95 46.83 -25.25
C GLU A 539 54.07 48.23 -25.89
N GLY A 540 54.47 49.23 -25.10
CA GLY A 540 54.63 50.61 -25.57
C GLY A 540 53.32 51.41 -25.79
N LEU A 541 52.17 50.91 -25.31
CA LEU A 541 50.88 51.63 -25.30
C LEU A 541 50.46 52.00 -23.86
N GLY A 542 49.77 53.13 -23.70
CA GLY A 542 49.31 53.65 -22.40
C GLY A 542 47.94 54.32 -22.49
N PRO A 543 47.45 54.97 -21.42
CA PRO A 543 46.10 55.56 -21.37
C PRO A 543 45.86 56.65 -22.43
N ASN A 544 46.93 57.29 -22.89
CA ASN A 544 46.89 58.27 -23.98
C ASN A 544 47.13 57.61 -25.35
N PRO A 545 46.67 58.24 -26.46
CA PRO A 545 46.99 57.78 -27.81
C PRO A 545 48.50 57.59 -28.01
N PRO A 546 48.93 56.62 -28.83
CA PRO A 546 50.35 56.37 -29.09
C PRO A 546 51.02 57.62 -29.68
N PRO A 547 52.28 57.93 -29.30
CA PRO A 547 53.00 59.07 -29.85
C PRO A 547 53.23 58.88 -31.36
N LEU A 548 53.01 59.96 -32.13
CA LEU A 548 53.20 59.94 -33.56
C LEU A 548 54.70 59.90 -33.92
N PRO A 549 55.11 59.16 -34.96
CA PRO A 549 56.49 59.20 -35.44
C PRO A 549 56.81 60.58 -36.02
N THR A 550 58.07 61.01 -35.90
CA THR A 550 58.55 62.23 -36.56
C THR A 550 58.68 61.99 -38.06
N LEU A 551 57.62 62.29 -38.81
CA LEU A 551 57.59 62.20 -40.26
C LEU A 551 58.44 63.32 -40.90
N ARG A 552 59.25 63.00 -41.91
CA ARG A 552 60.01 63.99 -42.70
C ARG A 552 59.80 63.74 -44.18
N ASP A 553 59.52 64.80 -44.93
CA ASP A 553 59.53 64.74 -46.39
C ASP A 553 60.94 64.37 -46.87
N ARG A 554 61.06 63.40 -47.78
CA ARG A 554 62.36 62.87 -48.24
C ARG A 554 62.98 63.80 -49.29
N SER A 555 64.30 63.76 -49.42
CA SER A 555 65.06 64.53 -50.43
C SER A 555 64.84 66.05 -50.33
N LEU A 556 65.09 66.65 -49.15
CA LEU A 556 64.94 68.10 -48.91
C LEU A 556 63.55 68.66 -49.28
N GLY A 557 62.49 67.85 -49.14
CA GLY A 557 61.10 68.28 -49.37
C GLY A 557 60.51 67.97 -50.75
N MET A 558 61.25 67.33 -51.66
CA MET A 558 60.76 66.98 -53.01
C MET A 558 59.84 65.76 -53.02
N VAL A 559 60.00 64.82 -52.10
CA VAL A 559 59.14 63.62 -52.00
C VAL A 559 58.29 63.73 -50.75
N LYS A 560 57.00 64.00 -50.96
CA LYS A 560 55.98 64.12 -49.91
C LYS A 560 55.64 62.76 -49.33
N VAL A 561 55.59 62.66 -48.00
CA VAL A 561 55.08 61.47 -47.29
C VAL A 561 53.60 61.27 -47.66
N LYS A 562 53.20 60.05 -48.01
CA LYS A 562 51.81 59.70 -48.34
C LYS A 562 51.16 58.93 -47.20
N TRP A 563 49.84 59.04 -47.07
CA TRP A 563 49.03 58.25 -46.12
C TRP A 563 49.23 56.73 -46.20
N ALA A 564 49.61 56.22 -47.38
CA ALA A 564 49.87 54.81 -47.65
C ALA A 564 51.35 54.39 -47.43
N ASP A 565 52.23 55.31 -47.04
CA ASP A 565 53.62 54.99 -46.75
C ASP A 565 53.74 54.13 -45.47
N PRO A 566 54.84 53.37 -45.29
CA PRO A 566 55.00 52.46 -44.16
C PRO A 566 54.84 53.11 -42.78
N GLU A 567 55.43 54.31 -42.58
CA GLU A 567 55.41 55.01 -41.29
C GLU A 567 53.97 55.43 -40.86
N PRO A 568 53.13 56.08 -41.73
CA PRO A 568 51.72 56.32 -41.41
C PRO A 568 50.84 55.07 -41.28
N VAL A 569 51.12 54.00 -42.02
CA VAL A 569 50.40 52.71 -41.89
C VAL A 569 50.67 52.09 -40.53
N GLU A 570 51.93 52.06 -40.09
CA GLU A 570 52.33 51.57 -38.77
C GLU A 570 51.71 52.40 -37.64
N ALA A 571 51.70 53.73 -37.78
CA ALA A 571 51.04 54.63 -36.83
C ALA A 571 49.53 54.32 -36.69
N ARG A 572 48.83 54.08 -37.80
CA ARG A 572 47.42 53.67 -37.79
C ARG A 572 47.19 52.31 -37.14
N GLN A 573 48.05 51.32 -37.44
CA GLN A 573 47.97 50.01 -36.80
C GLN A 573 48.17 50.11 -35.28
N ARG A 574 49.09 50.97 -34.82
CA ARG A 574 49.26 51.26 -33.38
C ARG A 574 48.04 51.96 -32.78
N GLN A 575 47.43 52.91 -33.49
CA GLN A 575 46.18 53.56 -33.08
C GLN A 575 45.02 52.55 -32.99
N ASP A 576 44.88 51.63 -33.95
CA ASP A 576 43.84 50.58 -33.93
C ASP A 576 44.03 49.60 -32.76
N GLN A 577 45.27 49.18 -32.50
CA GLN A 577 45.60 48.34 -31.35
C GLN A 577 45.30 49.06 -30.03
N TRP A 578 45.68 50.33 -29.92
CA TRP A 578 45.35 51.17 -28.77
C TRP A 578 43.83 51.33 -28.59
N TYR A 579 43.09 51.60 -29.67
CA TYR A 579 41.65 51.80 -29.64
C TYR A 579 40.90 50.52 -29.22
N ARG A 580 41.30 49.36 -29.75
CA ARG A 580 40.77 48.04 -29.35
C ARG A 580 41.05 47.75 -27.89
N TRP A 581 42.27 48.01 -27.41
CA TRP A 581 42.63 47.82 -26.01
C TRP A 581 41.84 48.77 -25.09
N ARG A 582 41.77 50.06 -25.40
CA ARG A 582 40.99 51.03 -24.62
C ARG A 582 39.50 50.73 -24.62
N THR A 583 38.94 50.27 -25.74
CA THR A 583 37.55 49.78 -25.82
C THR A 583 37.32 48.69 -24.78
N ASN A 584 38.22 47.69 -24.74
CA ASN A 584 38.13 46.60 -23.77
C ASN A 584 38.24 47.08 -22.32
N VAL A 585 39.10 48.07 -22.04
CA VAL A 585 39.23 48.70 -20.71
C VAL A 585 37.94 49.43 -20.31
N GLN A 586 37.30 50.16 -21.23
CA GLN A 586 36.05 50.89 -20.94
C GLN A 586 34.88 49.97 -20.57
N TRP A 587 34.85 48.74 -21.12
CA TRP A 587 33.87 47.71 -20.76
C TRP A 587 34.08 47.11 -19.36
N THR A 588 35.32 47.09 -18.86
CA THR A 588 35.68 46.42 -17.60
C THR A 588 35.04 47.06 -16.38
N GLU A 589 35.13 48.39 -16.24
CA GLU A 589 34.70 49.12 -15.05
C GLU A 589 33.19 48.97 -14.74
N PRO A 590 32.25 49.28 -15.66
CA PRO A 590 30.81 49.16 -15.35
C PRO A 590 30.40 47.68 -15.13
N TRP A 591 31.06 46.74 -15.81
CA TRP A 591 30.85 45.31 -15.59
C TRP A 591 31.33 44.84 -14.21
N SER A 592 32.48 45.33 -13.75
CA SER A 592 33.08 44.98 -12.47
C SER A 592 32.28 45.54 -11.29
N GLN A 593 31.78 46.77 -11.39
CA GLN A 593 30.94 47.40 -10.36
C GLN A 593 29.64 46.62 -10.12
N LEU A 594 29.06 46.06 -11.18
CA LEU A 594 27.81 45.29 -11.11
C LEU A 594 28.03 43.79 -10.80
N ALA A 595 29.27 43.38 -10.51
CA ALA A 595 29.60 41.98 -10.20
C ALA A 595 28.72 41.31 -9.13
N PRO A 596 28.41 41.96 -7.99
CA PRO A 596 27.52 41.35 -7.00
C PRO A 596 26.12 41.02 -7.54
N ARG A 597 25.62 41.77 -8.53
CA ARG A 597 24.28 41.60 -9.09
C ARG A 597 24.19 40.45 -10.07
N TRP A 598 25.10 40.34 -11.04
CA TRP A 598 25.08 39.24 -11.99
C TRP A 598 25.67 37.93 -11.42
N ARG A 599 26.51 38.00 -10.38
CA ARG A 599 27.10 36.81 -9.76
C ARG A 599 26.08 36.00 -8.96
N LYS A 600 25.18 36.67 -8.23
CA LYS A 600 24.15 36.01 -7.41
C LYS A 600 23.30 34.97 -8.18
N PRO A 601 22.66 35.28 -9.32
CA PRO A 601 21.89 34.29 -10.06
C PRO A 601 22.75 33.18 -10.65
N LEU A 602 24.01 33.46 -10.99
CA LEU A 602 24.96 32.46 -11.48
C LEU A 602 25.38 31.47 -10.38
N ASP A 603 25.65 31.96 -9.17
CA ASP A 603 25.99 31.13 -8.00
C ASP A 603 24.81 30.21 -7.60
N GLN A 604 23.56 30.66 -7.75
CA GLN A 604 22.37 29.83 -7.51
C GLN A 604 22.27 28.67 -8.52
N VAL A 605 22.48 28.97 -9.80
CA VAL A 605 22.53 27.97 -10.87
C VAL A 605 23.67 26.98 -10.64
N GLU A 606 24.83 27.47 -10.20
CA GLU A 606 25.98 26.61 -9.84
C GLU A 606 25.60 25.64 -8.72
N ALA A 607 24.97 26.13 -7.65
CA ALA A 607 24.58 25.31 -6.52
C ALA A 607 23.62 24.18 -6.95
N VAL A 608 22.61 24.47 -7.77
CA VAL A 608 21.64 23.47 -8.22
C VAL A 608 22.26 22.46 -9.18
N LEU A 609 23.02 22.89 -10.19
CA LEU A 609 23.70 21.97 -11.13
C LEU A 609 24.71 21.07 -10.41
N ARG A 610 25.51 21.62 -9.49
CA ARG A 610 26.46 20.82 -8.69
C ARG A 610 25.74 19.85 -7.74
N ALA A 611 24.62 20.25 -7.15
CA ALA A 611 23.84 19.36 -6.29
C ALA A 611 23.20 18.22 -7.11
N MET A 612 22.67 18.50 -8.30
CA MET A 612 22.10 17.51 -9.21
C MET A 612 23.16 16.50 -9.70
N THR A 613 24.31 16.98 -10.20
CA THR A 613 25.41 16.10 -10.63
C THR A 613 25.99 15.26 -9.49
N ARG A 614 26.02 15.81 -8.26
CA ARG A 614 26.40 15.05 -7.06
C ARG A 614 25.39 13.94 -6.76
N ALA A 615 24.10 14.23 -6.75
CA ALA A 615 23.06 13.23 -6.51
C ALA A 615 23.10 12.10 -7.55
N LEU A 616 23.35 12.43 -8.83
CA LEU A 616 23.57 11.44 -9.90
C LEU A 616 24.81 10.57 -9.63
N THR A 617 25.91 11.18 -9.19
CA THR A 617 27.15 10.47 -8.86
C THR A 617 26.98 9.56 -7.64
N GLU A 618 26.28 10.02 -6.61
CA GLU A 618 25.96 9.23 -5.42
C GLU A 618 25.04 8.05 -5.76
N HIS A 619 24.05 8.26 -6.63
CA HIS A 619 23.23 7.18 -7.17
C HIS A 619 24.07 6.12 -7.88
N ALA A 620 24.94 6.55 -8.80
CA ALA A 620 25.83 5.66 -9.53
C ALA A 620 26.78 4.88 -8.61
N GLY A 621 27.27 5.53 -7.55
CA GLY A 621 28.12 4.89 -6.53
C GLY A 621 27.40 3.83 -5.69
N GLN A 622 26.12 4.02 -5.39
CA GLN A 622 25.31 3.09 -4.59
C GLN A 622 24.66 1.96 -5.41
N ASP A 623 24.57 2.10 -6.72
CA ASP A 623 23.87 1.15 -7.60
C ASP A 623 24.47 -0.27 -7.55
N ARG A 624 25.80 -0.43 -7.38
CA ARG A 624 26.40 -1.79 -7.25
C ARG A 624 25.77 -2.62 -6.14
N ASP A 625 25.68 -2.05 -4.95
CA ASP A 625 25.10 -2.73 -3.80
C ASP A 625 23.58 -2.88 -3.97
N ARG A 626 22.89 -1.84 -4.46
CA ARG A 626 21.44 -1.91 -4.73
C ARG A 626 21.07 -2.97 -5.77
N PHE A 627 21.84 -3.09 -6.85
CA PHE A 627 21.67 -4.10 -7.88
C PHE A 627 21.87 -5.49 -7.29
N ARG A 628 22.96 -5.71 -6.54
CA ARG A 628 23.23 -7.00 -5.89
C ARG A 628 22.10 -7.39 -4.94
N ASP A 629 21.69 -6.47 -4.06
CA ASP A 629 20.69 -6.74 -3.04
C ASP A 629 19.31 -7.00 -3.66
N ARG A 630 18.92 -6.24 -4.70
CA ARG A 630 17.67 -6.47 -5.46
C ARG A 630 17.71 -7.74 -6.30
N ALA A 631 18.83 -8.04 -6.95
CA ALA A 631 19.01 -9.27 -7.69
C ALA A 631 18.88 -10.48 -6.76
N ALA A 632 19.53 -10.43 -5.59
CA ALA A 632 19.42 -11.46 -4.57
C ALA A 632 17.97 -11.61 -4.05
N ASP A 633 17.25 -10.50 -3.84
CA ASP A 633 15.83 -10.56 -3.46
C ASP A 633 14.98 -11.19 -4.58
N LEU A 634 15.13 -10.80 -5.84
CA LEU A 634 14.37 -11.39 -6.95
C LEU A 634 14.62 -12.89 -7.11
N SER A 635 15.87 -13.33 -6.97
CA SER A 635 16.27 -14.74 -7.07
C SER A 635 15.95 -15.57 -5.81
N LYS A 636 15.53 -14.95 -4.71
CA LYS A 636 15.22 -15.64 -3.45
C LYS A 636 14.06 -16.62 -3.63
N SER A 637 14.23 -17.84 -3.13
CA SER A 637 13.13 -18.80 -3.01
C SER A 637 12.16 -18.32 -1.93
N ARG A 638 10.90 -18.10 -2.30
CA ARG A 638 9.82 -17.69 -1.39
C ARG A 638 8.75 -18.76 -1.35
N VAL A 639 8.02 -18.83 -0.24
CA VAL A 639 6.93 -19.79 -0.05
C VAL A 639 5.65 -19.20 -0.62
N GLY A 640 5.09 -19.82 -1.67
CA GLY A 640 3.83 -19.38 -2.30
C GLY A 640 3.96 -18.16 -3.22
N VAL A 641 5.14 -17.60 -3.44
CA VAL A 641 5.34 -16.56 -4.46
C VAL A 641 6.54 -16.94 -5.31
N SER A 642 6.30 -17.24 -6.58
CA SER A 642 7.33 -17.59 -7.53
C SER A 642 7.43 -16.52 -8.60
N TYR A 643 8.65 -16.08 -8.87
CA TYR A 643 8.95 -15.27 -10.04
C TYR A 643 9.55 -16.15 -11.13
N LEU A 644 9.01 -15.99 -12.34
CA LEU A 644 9.67 -16.48 -13.54
C LEU A 644 10.69 -15.42 -13.96
N LEU A 645 11.96 -15.72 -13.72
CA LEU A 645 13.07 -14.84 -14.08
C LEU A 645 13.51 -15.13 -15.51
N PRO A 646 14.26 -14.21 -16.15
CA PRO A 646 14.77 -14.43 -17.49
C PRO A 646 15.65 -15.69 -17.60
N PRO A 647 15.72 -16.33 -18.78
CA PRO A 647 16.40 -17.60 -18.97
C PRO A 647 17.86 -17.54 -18.53
N GLY A 648 18.28 -18.50 -17.71
CA GLY A 648 19.66 -18.65 -17.21
C GLY A 648 19.92 -18.03 -15.84
N GLY A 649 18.93 -17.39 -15.20
CA GLY A 649 18.99 -16.91 -13.81
C GLY A 649 19.97 -15.76 -13.53
N ASP A 650 20.82 -15.41 -14.49
CA ASP A 650 21.79 -14.33 -14.38
C ASP A 650 21.20 -12.99 -14.85
N LEU A 651 20.83 -12.16 -13.87
CA LEU A 651 20.28 -10.83 -14.10
C LEU A 651 21.31 -9.87 -14.72
N GLU A 652 22.61 -10.16 -14.62
CA GLU A 652 23.67 -9.43 -15.33
C GLU A 652 23.60 -9.68 -16.84
N GLN A 653 23.48 -10.95 -17.23
CA GLN A 653 23.35 -11.32 -18.65
C GLN A 653 22.02 -10.83 -19.23
N PHE A 654 20.96 -10.82 -18.42
CA PHE A 654 19.71 -10.21 -18.82
C PHE A 654 19.88 -8.70 -19.09
N TYR A 655 20.53 -7.95 -18.18
CA TYR A 655 20.86 -6.55 -18.40
C TYR A 655 21.61 -6.33 -19.73
N ILE A 656 22.67 -7.11 -20.00
CA ILE A 656 23.46 -7.01 -21.23
C ILE A 656 22.58 -7.25 -22.47
N ARG A 657 21.71 -8.27 -22.44
CA ARG A 657 20.77 -8.58 -23.53
C ARG A 657 19.79 -7.44 -23.79
N VAL A 658 19.22 -6.86 -22.73
CA VAL A 658 18.27 -5.74 -22.83
C VAL A 658 18.96 -4.52 -23.44
N VAL A 659 20.11 -4.12 -22.91
CA VAL A 659 20.85 -2.95 -23.43
C VAL A 659 21.21 -3.15 -24.90
N ARG A 660 21.71 -4.34 -25.27
CA ARG A 660 22.00 -4.66 -26.67
C ARG A 660 20.75 -4.57 -27.56
N ARG A 661 19.60 -5.06 -27.09
CA ARG A 661 18.33 -4.98 -27.83
C ARG A 661 17.92 -3.53 -28.09
N ILE A 662 18.02 -2.68 -27.08
CA ILE A 662 17.69 -1.25 -27.18
C ILE A 662 18.66 -0.57 -28.15
N THR A 663 19.96 -0.83 -28.03
CA THR A 663 20.98 -0.25 -28.92
C THR A 663 20.78 -0.69 -30.37
N ASP A 664 20.56 -1.98 -30.63
CA ASP A 664 20.34 -2.51 -31.98
C ASP A 664 19.10 -1.87 -32.64
N ASP A 665 17.99 -1.73 -31.91
CA ASP A 665 16.77 -1.07 -32.40
C ASP A 665 17.01 0.42 -32.70
N LEU A 666 17.63 1.15 -31.78
CA LEU A 666 17.88 2.58 -31.96
C LEU A 666 18.89 2.85 -33.08
N VAL A 667 19.87 1.96 -33.30
CA VAL A 667 20.78 2.00 -34.45
C VAL A 667 20.03 1.68 -35.75
N GLY A 668 19.18 0.65 -35.76
CA GLY A 668 18.34 0.29 -36.90
C GLY A 668 17.40 1.41 -37.34
N ASN A 669 16.86 2.15 -36.37
CA ASN A 669 15.98 3.30 -36.60
C ASN A 669 16.74 4.63 -36.84
N GLY A 670 18.08 4.59 -36.94
CA GLY A 670 18.92 5.76 -37.22
C GLY A 670 18.96 6.80 -36.10
N ARG A 671 18.49 6.46 -34.89
CA ARG A 671 18.50 7.34 -33.70
C ARG A 671 19.82 7.28 -32.93
N LEU A 672 20.62 6.23 -33.14
CA LEU A 672 21.92 6.00 -32.51
C LEU A 672 22.96 5.55 -33.55
N GLN A 673 24.24 5.85 -33.31
CA GLN A 673 25.34 5.35 -34.14
C GLN A 673 25.88 4.01 -33.61
N PRO A 674 26.46 3.15 -34.46
CA PRO A 674 27.02 1.86 -34.01
C PRO A 674 28.16 1.97 -32.98
N SER A 675 28.87 3.10 -32.95
CA SER A 675 29.99 3.37 -32.02
C SER A 675 29.57 4.20 -30.80
N ALA A 676 28.27 4.28 -30.53
CA ALA A 676 27.76 5.10 -29.45
C ALA A 676 28.02 4.51 -28.06
N THR A 677 28.15 5.40 -27.09
CA THR A 677 28.44 5.10 -25.68
C THR A 677 27.16 4.91 -24.85
N ASP A 678 27.28 4.47 -23.60
CA ASP A 678 26.13 4.36 -22.70
C ASP A 678 25.57 5.76 -22.36
N ALA A 679 26.41 6.79 -22.40
CA ALA A 679 25.99 8.20 -22.35
C ALA A 679 25.10 8.61 -23.52
N ASP A 680 25.41 8.18 -24.74
CA ASP A 680 24.56 8.46 -25.90
C ASP A 680 23.20 7.76 -25.78
N LEU A 681 23.23 6.49 -25.32
CA LEU A 681 22.04 5.70 -25.08
C LEU A 681 21.11 6.36 -24.04
N ILE A 682 21.64 6.75 -22.88
CA ILE A 682 20.82 7.37 -21.83
C ILE A 682 20.25 8.72 -22.28
N ASN A 683 21.01 9.52 -23.04
CA ASN A 683 20.54 10.79 -23.59
C ASN A 683 19.36 10.60 -24.56
N VAL A 684 19.38 9.54 -25.37
CA VAL A 684 18.26 9.22 -26.28
C VAL A 684 17.02 8.74 -25.51
N LEU A 685 17.20 7.93 -24.44
CA LEU A 685 16.10 7.41 -23.62
C LEU A 685 15.45 8.48 -22.74
N ILE A 686 16.25 9.38 -22.14
CA ILE A 686 15.76 10.52 -21.35
C ILE A 686 15.08 11.55 -22.28
N GLY A 687 15.65 11.75 -23.48
CA GLY A 687 15.16 12.68 -24.47
C GLY A 687 15.43 14.15 -24.13
N ALA A 688 15.17 15.04 -25.09
CA ALA A 688 15.52 16.46 -25.00
C ALA A 688 14.82 17.22 -23.85
N ASP A 689 13.65 16.77 -23.40
CA ASP A 689 12.92 17.40 -22.29
C ASP A 689 13.31 16.83 -20.92
N GLY A 690 13.81 15.59 -20.85
CA GLY A 690 14.00 14.90 -19.57
C GLY A 690 15.06 15.57 -18.67
N TRP A 691 16.18 16.06 -19.24
CA TRP A 691 17.16 16.82 -18.46
C TRP A 691 16.63 18.17 -17.99
N ARG A 692 15.76 18.82 -18.78
CA ARG A 692 15.15 20.11 -18.43
C ARG A 692 14.18 19.97 -17.27
N GLU A 693 13.33 18.97 -17.33
CA GLU A 693 12.36 18.65 -16.27
C GLU A 693 13.11 18.29 -14.98
N SER A 694 14.12 17.43 -15.07
CA SER A 694 14.91 17.03 -13.90
C SER A 694 15.64 18.20 -13.24
N TYR A 695 16.18 19.15 -14.03
CA TYR A 695 16.76 20.37 -13.47
C TYR A 695 15.71 21.24 -12.78
N ARG A 696 14.50 21.35 -13.35
CA ARG A 696 13.39 22.09 -12.73
C ARG A 696 12.97 21.44 -11.42
N THR A 697 12.86 20.11 -11.38
CA THR A 697 12.58 19.33 -10.16
C THR A 697 13.66 19.56 -9.11
N ALA A 698 14.94 19.51 -9.48
CA ALA A 698 16.05 19.78 -8.57
C ALA A 698 16.04 21.22 -8.01
N TRP A 699 15.55 22.18 -8.80
CA TRP A 699 15.41 23.58 -8.39
C TRP A 699 14.22 23.81 -7.45
N GLU A 700 13.08 23.18 -7.70
CA GLU A 700 11.81 23.40 -6.99
C GLU A 700 11.65 22.52 -5.75
N THR A 701 12.25 21.33 -5.76
CA THR A 701 12.14 20.33 -4.70
C THR A 701 13.52 19.90 -4.19
N THR A 702 14.02 18.73 -4.61
CA THR A 702 15.34 18.23 -4.21
C THR A 702 16.08 17.53 -5.37
N PRO A 703 17.42 17.51 -5.35
CA PRO A 703 18.22 16.78 -6.34
C PRO A 703 17.91 15.28 -6.40
N GLU A 704 17.61 14.64 -5.27
CA GLU A 704 17.31 13.22 -5.19
C GLU A 704 15.98 12.88 -5.88
N ALA A 705 14.99 13.76 -5.76
CA ALA A 705 13.72 13.63 -6.47
C ALA A 705 13.91 13.67 -7.99
N ALA A 706 14.80 14.55 -8.48
CA ALA A 706 15.15 14.63 -9.90
C ALA A 706 15.83 13.34 -10.42
N VAL A 707 16.72 12.73 -9.61
CA VAL A 707 17.32 11.43 -9.97
C VAL A 707 16.27 10.31 -10.01
N GLY A 708 15.34 10.31 -9.05
CA GLY A 708 14.19 9.39 -9.05
C GLY A 708 13.36 9.51 -10.32
N GLU A 709 13.02 10.74 -10.72
CA GLU A 709 12.26 11.03 -11.96
C GLU A 709 12.98 10.50 -13.22
N LEU A 710 14.29 10.73 -13.33
CA LEU A 710 15.10 10.20 -14.44
C LEU A 710 15.08 8.68 -14.50
N ARG A 711 15.25 8.03 -13.34
CA ARG A 711 15.24 6.57 -13.26
C ARG A 711 13.89 6.00 -13.72
N GLU A 712 12.79 6.60 -13.29
CA GLU A 712 11.44 6.14 -13.64
C GLU A 712 11.13 6.39 -15.13
N ARG A 713 11.63 7.51 -15.71
CA ARG A 713 11.55 7.75 -17.15
C ARG A 713 12.32 6.69 -17.95
N VAL A 714 13.55 6.36 -17.53
CA VAL A 714 14.36 5.30 -18.17
C VAL A 714 13.69 3.94 -18.02
N LYS A 715 13.16 3.62 -16.83
CA LYS A 715 12.40 2.40 -16.54
C LYS A 715 11.19 2.25 -17.45
N ALA A 716 10.42 3.31 -17.65
CA ALA A 716 9.27 3.30 -18.55
C ALA A 716 9.68 2.96 -19.99
N GLN A 717 10.79 3.52 -20.49
CA GLN A 717 11.34 3.17 -21.81
C GLN A 717 11.83 1.72 -21.85
N VAL A 718 12.55 1.24 -20.84
CA VAL A 718 13.03 -0.15 -20.80
C VAL A 718 11.87 -1.15 -20.88
N LYS A 719 10.74 -0.88 -20.19
CA LYS A 719 9.56 -1.75 -20.23
C LYS A 719 8.98 -1.95 -21.63
N THR A 720 9.06 -0.96 -22.53
CA THR A 720 8.51 -1.10 -23.90
C THR A 720 9.29 -2.16 -24.69
N TYR A 721 10.60 -2.27 -24.45
CA TYR A 721 11.48 -3.22 -25.11
C TYR A 721 11.34 -4.67 -24.60
N PHE A 722 10.82 -4.88 -23.39
CA PHE A 722 10.57 -6.24 -22.89
C PHE A 722 9.52 -6.98 -23.71
N ARG A 723 8.49 -6.26 -24.18
CA ARG A 723 7.34 -6.81 -24.91
C ARG A 723 7.42 -6.64 -26.43
N MET A 724 8.50 -6.03 -26.95
CA MET A 724 8.63 -5.73 -28.37
C MET A 724 8.91 -7.00 -29.18
N GLN A 725 7.93 -7.44 -29.95
CA GLN A 725 8.09 -8.47 -30.98
C GLN A 725 8.52 -7.81 -32.31
N GLU A 726 9.60 -8.31 -32.90
CA GLU A 726 10.04 -7.94 -34.26
C GLU A 726 10.02 -9.18 -35.16
N GLN A 727 9.90 -8.97 -36.47
CA GLN A 727 9.95 -10.06 -37.46
C GLN A 727 11.21 -10.91 -37.26
N GLY A 728 11.02 -12.14 -36.75
CA GLY A 728 12.11 -13.12 -36.52
C GLY A 728 12.85 -13.02 -35.18
N ARG A 729 12.42 -12.20 -34.22
CA ARG A 729 13.00 -12.14 -32.86
C ARG A 729 11.92 -12.22 -31.78
N ALA A 730 12.03 -13.24 -30.92
CA ALA A 730 11.17 -13.44 -29.75
C ALA A 730 11.27 -12.27 -28.74
N PRO A 731 10.22 -12.01 -27.94
CA PRO A 731 10.26 -11.00 -26.88
C PRO A 731 11.33 -11.36 -25.83
N LEU A 732 11.89 -10.35 -25.17
CA LEU A 732 12.93 -10.56 -24.14
C LEU A 732 12.39 -11.24 -22.88
N LEU A 733 11.10 -11.04 -22.60
CA LEU A 733 10.37 -11.73 -21.56
C LEU A 733 9.17 -12.43 -22.20
N PRO A 734 9.07 -13.76 -22.10
CA PRO A 734 7.89 -14.48 -22.56
C PRO A 734 6.68 -14.12 -21.70
N THR A 735 5.48 -14.18 -22.30
CA THR A 735 4.22 -14.06 -21.54
C THR A 735 3.90 -15.39 -20.87
N LEU A 736 3.22 -15.36 -19.73
CA LEU A 736 2.78 -16.62 -19.10
C LEU A 736 1.68 -17.28 -19.92
N HIS A 737 0.89 -16.50 -20.64
CA HIS A 737 -0.09 -16.99 -21.61
C HIS A 737 0.55 -17.90 -22.66
N ASP A 738 1.60 -17.42 -23.35
CA ASP A 738 2.23 -18.17 -24.43
C ASP A 738 2.98 -19.40 -23.89
N LEU A 739 3.64 -19.26 -22.74
CA LEU A 739 4.36 -20.38 -22.08
C LEU A 739 3.43 -21.51 -21.66
N VAL A 740 2.30 -21.19 -21.01
CA VAL A 740 1.35 -22.22 -20.57
C VAL A 740 0.67 -22.88 -21.78
N ALA A 741 0.33 -22.11 -22.81
CA ALA A 741 -0.27 -22.64 -24.04
C ALA A 741 0.70 -23.56 -24.80
N GLN A 742 1.98 -23.19 -24.93
CA GLN A 742 2.99 -24.06 -25.55
C GLN A 742 3.28 -25.31 -24.70
N ALA A 743 3.40 -25.17 -23.37
CA ALA A 743 3.63 -26.31 -22.47
C ALA A 743 2.47 -27.31 -22.46
N ALA A 744 1.23 -26.83 -22.62
CA ALA A 744 0.02 -27.66 -22.77
C ALA A 744 -0.19 -28.20 -24.21
N GLY A 745 0.72 -27.91 -25.15
CA GLY A 745 0.64 -28.35 -26.54
C GLY A 745 -0.44 -27.67 -27.39
N GLN A 746 -0.95 -26.51 -26.95
CA GLN A 746 -2.01 -25.74 -27.63
C GLN A 746 -1.48 -24.67 -28.59
N SER A 747 -0.18 -24.36 -28.54
CA SER A 747 0.48 -23.35 -29.39
C SER A 747 1.70 -23.96 -30.11
N PRO A 748 2.06 -23.50 -31.33
CA PRO A 748 3.30 -23.89 -31.99
C PRO A 748 4.55 -23.66 -31.12
N ALA A 749 5.61 -24.42 -31.40
CA ALA A 749 6.87 -24.32 -30.65
C ALA A 749 7.61 -23.01 -30.98
N GLU A 750 7.42 -21.98 -30.14
CA GLU A 750 8.10 -20.68 -30.25
C GLU A 750 9.26 -20.55 -29.25
N PHE A 751 9.12 -21.12 -28.05
CA PHE A 751 10.13 -21.11 -26.98
C PHE A 751 11.02 -22.37 -27.00
N GLY A 752 12.26 -22.22 -26.53
CA GLY A 752 13.24 -23.33 -26.46
C GLY A 752 12.96 -24.33 -25.32
N GLU A 753 13.52 -25.54 -25.41
CA GLU A 753 13.35 -26.60 -24.39
C GLU A 753 13.77 -26.13 -22.99
N THR A 754 14.89 -25.42 -22.86
CA THR A 754 15.40 -24.93 -21.57
C THR A 754 14.45 -23.93 -20.90
N GLU A 755 13.77 -23.07 -21.68
CA GLU A 755 12.81 -22.08 -21.15
C GLU A 755 11.55 -22.78 -20.64
N LEU A 756 11.07 -23.79 -21.37
CA LEU A 756 9.95 -24.62 -20.94
C LEU A 756 10.30 -25.48 -19.73
N GLU A 757 11.50 -26.04 -19.64
CA GLU A 757 11.98 -26.78 -18.47
C GLU A 757 12.03 -25.91 -17.21
N GLU A 758 12.54 -24.67 -17.32
CA GLU A 758 12.54 -23.72 -16.20
C GLU A 758 11.11 -23.37 -15.77
N PHE A 759 10.21 -23.09 -16.72
CA PHE A 759 8.80 -22.85 -16.46
C PHE A 759 8.12 -24.04 -15.77
N ASN A 760 8.28 -25.26 -16.29
CA ASN A 760 7.77 -26.50 -15.72
C ASN A 760 8.28 -26.72 -14.29
N SER A 761 9.57 -26.47 -14.03
CA SER A 761 10.17 -26.56 -12.71
C SER A 761 9.53 -25.57 -11.72
N LYS A 762 9.27 -24.33 -12.16
CA LYS A 762 8.59 -23.31 -11.35
C LYS A 762 7.13 -23.67 -11.05
N LEU A 763 6.41 -24.26 -12.01
CA LEU A 763 5.03 -24.74 -11.81
C LEU A 763 4.97 -25.90 -10.82
N ALA A 764 5.85 -26.89 -10.96
CA ALA A 764 5.94 -28.01 -10.01
C ALA A 764 6.27 -27.54 -8.59
N GLY A 765 7.15 -26.52 -8.47
CA GLY A 765 7.51 -25.91 -7.19
C GLY A 765 6.54 -24.84 -6.67
N LEU A 766 5.46 -24.51 -7.40
CA LEU A 766 4.58 -23.38 -7.07
C LEU A 766 3.85 -23.57 -5.74
N VAL A 767 3.36 -24.79 -5.50
CA VAL A 767 2.68 -25.20 -4.26
C VAL A 767 3.61 -26.13 -3.49
N PRO A 768 4.30 -25.65 -2.42
CA PRO A 768 5.18 -26.48 -1.63
C PRO A 768 4.45 -27.63 -0.91
N ALA A 769 5.19 -28.66 -0.50
CA ALA A 769 4.65 -29.71 0.36
C ALA A 769 4.11 -29.11 1.67
N ASN A 770 2.93 -29.56 2.11
CA ASN A 770 2.19 -29.05 3.28
C ASN A 770 1.73 -27.59 3.17
N PHE A 771 1.72 -26.99 1.98
CA PHE A 771 1.15 -25.67 1.74
C PHE A 771 -0.38 -25.76 1.69
N SER A 772 -1.02 -25.82 2.87
CA SER A 772 -2.47 -25.86 3.03
C SER A 772 -2.90 -24.83 4.08
N PRO A 773 -4.00 -24.10 3.85
CA PRO A 773 -4.54 -23.20 4.86
C PRO A 773 -4.94 -23.97 6.13
N GLN A 774 -4.82 -23.33 7.29
CA GLN A 774 -5.08 -23.98 8.59
C GLN A 774 -6.56 -24.33 8.75
N GLY A 775 -6.83 -25.47 9.39
CA GLY A 775 -8.17 -25.84 9.85
C GLY A 775 -8.68 -27.16 9.26
N THR A 776 -9.89 -27.53 9.66
CA THR A 776 -10.47 -28.84 9.37
C THR A 776 -11.66 -28.79 8.41
N GLY A 777 -12.04 -27.61 7.95
CA GLY A 777 -13.09 -27.43 6.95
C GLY A 777 -12.73 -28.01 5.58
N ARG A 778 -13.73 -28.15 4.72
CA ARG A 778 -13.56 -28.65 3.35
C ARG A 778 -12.58 -27.77 2.58
N LEU A 779 -11.60 -28.41 1.93
CA LEU A 779 -10.59 -27.72 1.13
C LEU A 779 -11.09 -27.61 -0.31
N LYS A 780 -11.15 -26.39 -0.85
CA LYS A 780 -11.32 -26.13 -2.27
C LYS A 780 -10.06 -25.46 -2.81
N VAL A 781 -9.65 -25.89 -3.99
CA VAL A 781 -8.46 -25.45 -4.71
C VAL A 781 -8.94 -24.79 -5.99
N LEU A 782 -8.58 -23.52 -6.17
CA LEU A 782 -8.88 -22.78 -7.38
C LEU A 782 -7.58 -22.43 -8.09
N VAL A 783 -7.53 -22.67 -9.39
CA VAL A 783 -6.37 -22.38 -10.24
C VAL A 783 -6.80 -21.37 -11.29
N SER A 784 -6.33 -20.13 -11.15
CA SER A 784 -6.47 -19.10 -12.18
C SER A 784 -5.26 -19.13 -13.11
N TYR A 785 -5.49 -19.08 -14.42
CA TYR A 785 -4.44 -19.15 -15.43
C TYR A 785 -4.65 -18.13 -16.57
N PRO A 786 -3.58 -17.63 -17.21
CA PRO A 786 -3.69 -16.64 -18.28
C PRO A 786 -4.21 -17.30 -19.57
N ALA A 787 -5.46 -17.04 -19.96
CA ALA A 787 -6.04 -17.50 -21.21
C ALA A 787 -7.16 -16.57 -21.72
N GLY A 788 -7.38 -16.57 -23.03
CA GLY A 788 -8.43 -15.79 -23.67
C GLY A 788 -9.84 -16.38 -23.54
N ALA A 789 -9.93 -17.68 -23.26
CA ALA A 789 -11.13 -18.48 -23.04
C ALA A 789 -10.77 -19.76 -22.28
N ASP A 790 -11.77 -20.51 -21.81
CA ASP A 790 -11.58 -21.82 -21.20
C ASP A 790 -10.88 -22.80 -22.18
N ASP A 791 -9.85 -23.48 -21.70
CA ASP A 791 -9.09 -24.47 -22.46
C ASP A 791 -8.86 -25.75 -21.63
N PRO A 792 -9.62 -26.83 -21.92
CA PRO A 792 -9.49 -28.09 -21.18
C PRO A 792 -8.09 -28.72 -21.25
N GLY A 793 -7.32 -28.46 -22.30
CA GLY A 793 -5.96 -28.97 -22.46
C GLY A 793 -5.00 -28.28 -21.49
N ILE A 794 -5.12 -26.96 -21.34
CA ILE A 794 -4.36 -26.19 -20.35
C ILE A 794 -4.74 -26.63 -18.93
N GLU A 795 -6.02 -26.81 -18.65
CA GLU A 795 -6.50 -27.23 -17.32
C GLU A 795 -5.99 -28.61 -16.93
N GLN A 796 -6.00 -29.56 -17.86
CA GLN A 796 -5.45 -30.89 -17.61
C GLN A 796 -3.95 -30.83 -17.37
N TYR A 797 -3.20 -30.09 -18.20
CA TYR A 797 -1.77 -29.90 -18.01
C TYR A 797 -1.46 -29.26 -16.64
N LEU A 798 -2.15 -28.20 -16.24
CA LEU A 798 -1.94 -27.54 -14.94
C LEU A 798 -2.26 -28.45 -13.76
N ARG A 799 -3.28 -29.32 -13.90
CA ARG A 799 -3.63 -30.32 -12.88
C ARG A 799 -2.52 -31.36 -12.69
N GLU A 800 -1.80 -31.71 -13.75
CA GLU A 800 -0.70 -32.68 -13.72
C GLU A 800 0.63 -32.02 -13.34
N ALA A 801 0.88 -30.79 -13.80
CA ALA A 801 2.15 -30.08 -13.61
C ALA A 801 2.29 -29.43 -12.23
N ILE A 802 1.19 -28.99 -11.60
CA ILE A 802 1.21 -28.37 -10.28
C ILE A 802 1.02 -29.45 -9.22
N ASN A 803 1.84 -29.41 -8.16
CA ASN A 803 1.72 -30.29 -6.99
C ASN A 803 0.52 -29.91 -6.09
N LEU A 804 -0.70 -30.07 -6.62
CA LEU A 804 -1.93 -29.77 -5.91
C LEU A 804 -2.20 -30.79 -4.78
N PRO A 805 -2.77 -30.38 -3.63
CA PRO A 805 -3.15 -31.34 -2.59
C PRO A 805 -4.20 -32.31 -3.11
N ALA A 806 -4.07 -33.61 -2.80
CA ALA A 806 -4.99 -34.67 -3.23
C ALA A 806 -5.79 -35.27 -2.05
N GLY A 807 -7.07 -35.60 -2.29
CA GLY A 807 -7.95 -36.19 -1.29
C GLY A 807 -9.39 -36.36 -1.79
N PRO A 808 -10.19 -37.26 -1.18
CA PRO A 808 -11.53 -37.61 -1.69
C PRO A 808 -12.55 -36.45 -1.64
N ASP A 809 -12.36 -35.49 -0.74
CA ASP A 809 -13.32 -34.38 -0.52
C ASP A 809 -12.84 -33.02 -1.10
N ILE A 810 -11.72 -33.01 -1.81
CA ILE A 810 -11.13 -31.80 -2.40
C ILE A 810 -11.83 -31.48 -3.72
N VAL A 811 -12.27 -30.22 -3.86
CA VAL A 811 -12.83 -29.70 -5.12
C VAL A 811 -11.76 -28.88 -5.82
N TYR A 812 -11.52 -29.18 -7.09
CA TYR A 812 -10.67 -28.38 -7.97
C TYR A 812 -11.52 -27.56 -8.91
N ASP A 813 -11.16 -26.31 -9.07
CA ASP A 813 -11.84 -25.34 -9.93
C ASP A 813 -10.78 -24.61 -10.76
N PHE A 814 -10.97 -24.54 -12.07
CA PHE A 814 -10.03 -23.92 -12.98
C PHE A 814 -10.74 -22.75 -13.66
N THR A 815 -10.06 -21.63 -13.80
CA THR A 815 -10.67 -20.44 -14.43
C THR A 815 -9.62 -19.67 -15.22
N HIS A 816 -9.95 -19.31 -16.46
CA HIS A 816 -9.08 -18.42 -17.23
C HIS A 816 -9.18 -16.97 -16.71
N THR A 817 -8.10 -16.24 -16.92
CA THR A 817 -8.06 -14.79 -16.72
C THR A 817 -7.21 -14.14 -17.80
N THR A 818 -7.40 -12.83 -17.99
CA THR A 818 -6.55 -12.02 -18.90
C THR A 818 -5.32 -11.46 -18.18
N ALA A 819 -5.18 -11.68 -16.87
CA ALA A 819 -4.03 -11.25 -16.10
C ALA A 819 -2.83 -12.17 -16.35
N GLU A 820 -1.63 -11.61 -16.48
CA GLU A 820 -0.37 -12.34 -16.72
C GLU A 820 0.16 -12.99 -15.42
N SER A 821 -0.62 -13.91 -14.85
CA SER A 821 -0.31 -14.62 -13.60
C SER A 821 -0.98 -15.98 -13.56
N ILE A 822 -0.29 -16.99 -12.99
CA ILE A 822 -0.91 -18.26 -12.59
C ILE A 822 -1.04 -18.24 -11.07
N ALA A 823 -2.26 -18.35 -10.55
CA ALA A 823 -2.54 -18.30 -9.13
C ALA A 823 -3.26 -19.57 -8.67
N VAL A 824 -2.76 -20.18 -7.60
CA VAL A 824 -3.40 -21.31 -6.92
C VAL A 824 -3.90 -20.83 -5.57
N VAL A 825 -5.21 -20.68 -5.46
CA VAL A 825 -5.90 -20.28 -4.23
C VAL A 825 -6.38 -21.54 -3.53
N LEU A 826 -5.84 -21.80 -2.34
CA LEU A 826 -6.32 -22.85 -1.45
C LEU A 826 -7.15 -22.21 -0.35
N PHE A 827 -8.38 -22.67 -0.18
CA PHE A 827 -9.22 -22.17 0.90
C PHE A 827 -9.97 -23.28 1.63
N ARG A 828 -10.09 -23.11 2.94
CA ARG A 828 -10.98 -23.91 3.78
C ARG A 828 -12.14 -23.06 4.24
N SER A 829 -13.35 -23.60 4.14
CA SER A 829 -14.59 -22.95 4.58
C SER A 829 -15.34 -23.81 5.58
N SER A 830 -16.44 -23.26 6.12
CA SER A 830 -17.37 -23.96 7.01
C SER A 830 -16.71 -24.38 8.33
N MET A 831 -15.93 -23.47 8.92
CA MET A 831 -15.17 -23.71 10.16
C MET A 831 -15.69 -22.86 11.32
N GLY A 832 -15.74 -23.47 12.51
CA GLY A 832 -15.99 -22.79 13.77
C GLY A 832 -14.73 -22.13 14.35
N ILE A 833 -14.90 -21.34 15.41
CA ILE A 833 -13.83 -20.54 16.00
C ILE A 833 -12.63 -21.36 16.51
N THR A 834 -12.86 -22.59 16.95
CA THR A 834 -11.80 -23.48 17.48
C THR A 834 -11.14 -24.34 16.41
N ASP A 835 -11.60 -24.31 15.17
CA ASP A 835 -11.07 -25.17 14.10
C ASP A 835 -9.76 -24.66 13.53
N VAL A 836 -9.52 -23.35 13.61
CA VAL A 836 -8.27 -22.72 13.21
C VAL A 836 -7.30 -22.73 14.39
N ARG A 837 -6.13 -23.37 14.21
CA ARG A 837 -5.13 -23.55 15.28
C ARG A 837 -4.66 -22.22 15.86
N GLU A 838 -4.31 -21.25 15.01
CA GLU A 838 -3.83 -19.94 15.48
C GLU A 838 -4.89 -19.18 16.29
N VAL A 839 -6.17 -19.28 15.91
CA VAL A 839 -7.28 -18.68 16.68
C VAL A 839 -7.34 -19.30 18.09
N ARG A 840 -7.22 -20.63 18.18
CA ARG A 840 -7.18 -21.34 19.46
C ARG A 840 -6.00 -20.92 20.32
N ASP A 841 -4.79 -20.86 19.75
CA ASP A 841 -3.58 -20.44 20.47
C ASP A 841 -3.73 -19.01 21.04
N VAL A 842 -4.36 -18.12 20.27
CA VAL A 842 -4.69 -16.76 20.67
C VAL A 842 -5.73 -16.72 21.80
N LEU A 843 -6.82 -17.50 21.70
CA LEU A 843 -7.84 -17.58 22.75
C LEU A 843 -7.31 -18.18 24.05
N ARG A 844 -6.45 -19.20 23.96
CA ARG A 844 -5.73 -19.75 25.12
C ARG A 844 -4.84 -18.69 25.76
N THR A 845 -4.04 -17.97 24.96
CA THR A 845 -3.18 -16.88 25.46
C THR A 845 -3.99 -15.81 26.20
N TRP A 846 -5.18 -15.50 25.69
CA TRP A 846 -6.10 -14.57 26.34
C TRP A 846 -6.63 -15.12 27.67
N SER A 847 -7.09 -16.37 27.69
CA SER A 847 -7.51 -17.06 28.92
C SER A 847 -6.40 -17.06 29.98
N ASP A 848 -5.18 -17.46 29.59
CA ASP A 848 -4.03 -17.48 30.49
C ASP A 848 -3.72 -16.10 31.05
N ALA A 849 -3.96 -15.03 30.28
CA ALA A 849 -3.76 -13.66 30.72
C ALA A 849 -4.84 -13.19 31.70
N ILE A 850 -6.09 -13.67 31.61
CA ILE A 850 -7.13 -13.40 32.61
C ILE A 850 -6.74 -14.03 33.95
N ASP A 851 -6.31 -15.29 33.93
CA ASP A 851 -5.96 -16.03 35.14
C ASP A 851 -4.65 -15.56 35.76
N ARG A 852 -3.66 -15.22 34.92
CA ARG A 852 -2.31 -14.81 35.31
C ARG A 852 -1.89 -13.52 34.58
N PRO A 853 -2.48 -12.37 34.96
CA PRO A 853 -2.22 -11.11 34.27
C PRO A 853 -0.79 -10.63 34.48
N GLN A 854 -0.12 -10.25 33.39
CA GLN A 854 1.16 -9.55 33.45
C GLN A 854 0.93 -8.03 33.48
N ARG A 855 1.82 -7.29 34.15
CA ARG A 855 1.73 -5.81 34.25
C ARG A 855 1.65 -5.11 32.89
N GLN A 856 2.25 -5.72 31.87
CA GLN A 856 2.33 -5.21 30.49
C GLN A 856 1.19 -5.68 29.57
N ASP A 857 0.28 -6.52 30.06
CA ASP A 857 -0.79 -7.08 29.23
C ASP A 857 -1.86 -6.02 28.87
N TYR A 858 -2.12 -5.04 29.75
CA TYR A 858 -3.13 -3.98 29.54
C TYR A 858 -4.48 -4.51 29.01
N LEU A 859 -4.97 -5.64 29.54
CA LEU A 859 -6.13 -6.37 28.98
C LEU A 859 -7.37 -5.49 28.73
N LYS A 860 -7.67 -4.57 29.65
CA LYS A 860 -8.80 -3.63 29.51
C LYS A 860 -8.71 -2.74 28.25
N TRP A 861 -7.50 -2.50 27.75
CA TRP A 861 -7.21 -1.69 26.55
C TRP A 861 -6.92 -2.52 25.29
N ARG A 862 -6.96 -3.85 25.40
CA ARG A 862 -6.79 -4.81 24.28
C ARG A 862 -8.10 -5.34 23.71
N GLN A 863 -9.18 -4.61 23.97
CA GLN A 863 -10.54 -4.95 23.55
C GLN A 863 -11.20 -3.74 22.88
N ARG A 864 -12.36 -3.94 22.28
CA ARG A 864 -13.13 -2.85 21.65
C ARG A 864 -14.58 -2.76 22.08
N LEU A 865 -15.28 -3.87 22.31
CA LEU A 865 -16.72 -3.86 22.63
C LEU A 865 -17.06 -3.98 24.13
N GLY A 866 -16.11 -4.35 24.97
CA GLY A 866 -16.33 -4.55 26.40
C GLY A 866 -15.07 -4.97 27.15
N TYR A 867 -14.88 -4.41 28.35
CA TYR A 867 -13.74 -4.72 29.23
C TYR A 867 -14.10 -5.61 30.43
N ASP A 868 -15.34 -6.09 30.49
CA ASP A 868 -15.80 -7.07 31.49
C ASP A 868 -15.60 -8.49 30.92
N PHE A 869 -14.63 -9.23 31.46
CA PHE A 869 -14.16 -10.51 30.90
C PHE A 869 -14.95 -11.74 31.38
N GLY A 870 -16.26 -11.62 31.64
CA GLY A 870 -17.08 -12.69 32.24
C GLY A 870 -17.07 -14.00 31.44
N TYR A 871 -17.76 -14.00 30.29
CA TYR A 871 -17.69 -15.09 29.31
C TYR A 871 -16.78 -14.70 28.16
N LEU A 872 -15.91 -15.62 27.74
CA LEU A 872 -14.91 -15.31 26.73
C LEU A 872 -15.52 -15.33 25.33
N ALA A 873 -16.27 -16.38 24.98
CA ALA A 873 -16.69 -16.63 23.59
C ALA A 873 -18.19 -16.79 23.37
N THR A 874 -18.92 -17.35 24.33
CA THR A 874 -20.34 -17.68 24.21
C THR A 874 -21.25 -16.47 24.33
N HIS A 875 -22.40 -16.54 23.65
CA HIS A 875 -23.56 -15.68 23.86
C HIS A 875 -24.60 -16.41 24.70
N GLU A 876 -25.65 -15.70 25.11
CA GLU A 876 -26.72 -16.29 25.91
C GLU A 876 -27.34 -17.52 25.23
N GLU A 877 -27.58 -17.46 23.92
CA GLU A 877 -28.13 -18.58 23.16
C GLU A 877 -27.19 -19.81 23.20
N HIS A 878 -25.89 -19.62 22.97
CA HIS A 878 -24.90 -20.68 23.08
C HIS A 878 -24.86 -21.26 24.49
N ARG A 879 -24.86 -20.39 25.51
CA ARG A 879 -24.85 -20.77 26.93
C ARG A 879 -26.06 -21.61 27.30
N VAL A 880 -27.25 -21.20 26.84
CA VAL A 880 -28.51 -21.93 27.03
C VAL A 880 -28.44 -23.31 26.39
N GLN A 881 -27.98 -23.40 25.14
CA GLN A 881 -27.86 -24.68 24.43
C GLN A 881 -26.85 -25.62 25.09
N ILE A 882 -25.64 -25.12 25.42
CA ILE A 882 -24.60 -25.92 26.09
C ILE A 882 -25.09 -26.39 27.45
N LEU A 883 -25.70 -25.51 28.24
CA LEU A 883 -26.24 -25.86 29.55
C LEU A 883 -27.38 -26.88 29.43
N HIS A 884 -28.29 -26.72 28.46
CA HIS A 884 -29.35 -27.68 28.20
C HIS A 884 -28.80 -29.09 27.97
N ARG A 885 -27.76 -29.22 27.15
CA ARG A 885 -27.11 -30.52 26.87
C ARG A 885 -26.38 -31.10 28.08
N LEU A 886 -25.72 -30.26 28.87
CA LEU A 886 -25.14 -30.68 30.14
C LEU A 886 -26.20 -31.15 31.13
N LEU A 887 -27.36 -30.49 31.19
CA LEU A 887 -28.50 -30.92 32.01
C LEU A 887 -29.10 -32.24 31.52
N CYS A 888 -29.17 -32.49 30.21
CA CYS A 888 -29.54 -33.79 29.64
C CYS A 888 -28.54 -34.88 30.04
N ALA A 889 -27.23 -34.58 30.04
CA ALA A 889 -26.22 -35.53 30.51
C ALA A 889 -26.35 -35.82 32.02
N MET A 890 -26.66 -34.80 32.84
CA MET A 890 -26.96 -34.97 34.26
C MET A 890 -28.23 -35.80 34.48
N TRP A 891 -29.25 -35.62 33.65
CA TRP A 891 -30.49 -36.41 33.70
C TRP A 891 -30.19 -37.90 33.51
N ASN A 892 -29.23 -38.24 32.65
CA ASN A 892 -28.83 -39.60 32.32
C ASN A 892 -27.74 -40.19 33.25
N ASP A 893 -27.45 -39.56 34.40
CA ASP A 893 -26.37 -39.97 35.33
C ASP A 893 -24.97 -40.05 34.68
N LYS A 894 -24.73 -39.29 33.59
CA LYS A 894 -23.44 -39.24 32.87
C LYS A 894 -22.45 -38.24 33.46
N VAL A 895 -22.82 -37.57 34.55
CA VAL A 895 -22.04 -36.50 35.19
C VAL A 895 -21.72 -36.86 36.64
N THR A 896 -20.45 -36.79 37.01
CA THR A 896 -19.97 -37.02 38.37
C THR A 896 -19.24 -35.78 38.90
N VAL A 897 -19.33 -35.52 40.20
CA VAL A 897 -18.72 -34.36 40.85
C VAL A 897 -17.62 -34.77 41.83
N ASP A 898 -16.62 -33.91 41.99
CA ASP A 898 -15.63 -33.99 43.07
C ASP A 898 -15.85 -32.88 44.10
N GLY A 899 -15.79 -33.21 45.39
CA GLY A 899 -16.16 -32.32 46.50
C GLY A 899 -17.67 -32.31 46.85
N ASP A 900 -18.14 -31.22 47.43
CA ASP A 900 -19.55 -31.04 47.83
C ASP A 900 -20.45 -30.90 46.57
N PRO A 901 -21.47 -31.75 46.37
CA PRO A 901 -22.39 -31.64 45.23
C PRO A 901 -23.09 -30.27 45.11
N ALA A 902 -23.27 -29.53 46.21
CA ALA A 902 -23.86 -28.19 46.19
C ALA A 902 -22.87 -27.10 45.73
N SER A 903 -21.57 -27.36 45.74
CA SER A 903 -20.53 -26.43 45.25
C SER A 903 -19.24 -27.20 44.94
N PRO A 904 -19.20 -28.01 43.86
CA PRO A 904 -18.11 -28.92 43.61
C PRO A 904 -16.84 -28.21 43.16
N ILE A 905 -15.70 -28.88 43.34
CA ILE A 905 -14.39 -28.40 42.89
C ILE A 905 -14.23 -28.65 41.40
N SER A 906 -14.66 -29.84 40.93
CA SER A 906 -14.65 -30.19 39.52
C SER A 906 -15.84 -31.07 39.13
N VAL A 907 -16.16 -31.04 37.85
CA VAL A 907 -17.24 -31.83 37.23
C VAL A 907 -16.64 -32.70 36.13
N SER A 908 -16.88 -34.01 36.17
CA SER A 908 -16.47 -34.95 35.13
C SER A 908 -17.69 -35.47 34.36
N VAL A 909 -17.70 -35.28 33.04
CA VAL A 909 -18.73 -35.78 32.13
C VAL A 909 -18.16 -36.96 31.35
N ARG A 910 -18.87 -38.09 31.35
CA ARG A 910 -18.45 -39.32 30.65
C ARG A 910 -19.51 -39.72 29.64
N LEU A 911 -19.13 -39.65 28.37
CA LEU A 911 -19.95 -40.08 27.23
C LEU A 911 -19.42 -41.40 26.66
N SER A 912 -20.16 -41.99 25.73
CA SER A 912 -19.77 -43.23 25.04
C SER A 912 -18.44 -43.06 24.30
N GLY A 913 -17.43 -43.88 24.60
CA GLY A 913 -16.12 -43.83 23.90
C GLY A 913 -14.87 -43.65 24.77
N GLY A 914 -15.00 -43.64 26.10
CA GLY A 914 -13.86 -43.74 27.04
C GLY A 914 -13.08 -42.44 27.32
N VAL A 915 -13.41 -41.34 26.65
CA VAL A 915 -12.88 -40.00 26.94
C VAL A 915 -13.79 -39.31 27.96
N SER A 916 -13.21 -38.55 28.90
CA SER A 916 -13.96 -37.77 29.89
C SER A 916 -13.60 -36.29 29.81
N MET A 917 -14.60 -35.43 29.91
CA MET A 917 -14.42 -33.98 30.05
C MET A 917 -14.40 -33.64 31.53
N THR A 918 -13.32 -33.03 32.01
CA THR A 918 -13.21 -32.55 33.39
C THR A 918 -13.18 -31.03 33.40
N LEU A 919 -14.12 -30.42 34.12
CA LEU A 919 -14.33 -28.98 34.22
C LEU A 919 -14.02 -28.53 35.65
N GLU A 920 -13.01 -27.69 35.81
CA GLU A 920 -12.65 -27.09 37.11
C GLU A 920 -13.58 -25.91 37.41
N LEU A 921 -14.26 -25.93 38.56
CA LEU A 921 -15.21 -24.90 38.94
C LEU A 921 -14.63 -23.98 40.03
N THR A 922 -15.00 -22.70 40.00
CA THR A 922 -14.50 -21.71 40.94
C THR A 922 -15.64 -20.97 41.65
N PRO A 923 -15.77 -21.10 42.98
CA PRO A 923 -16.78 -20.37 43.74
C PRO A 923 -16.45 -18.88 43.85
N LEU A 924 -17.45 -18.08 44.20
CA LEU A 924 -17.28 -16.67 44.55
C LEU A 924 -17.83 -16.45 45.96
N GLU A 925 -16.93 -16.31 46.93
CA GLU A 925 -17.27 -16.22 48.37
C GLU A 925 -18.25 -17.33 48.79
N HIS A 926 -19.51 -16.98 49.11
CA HIS A 926 -20.55 -17.90 49.54
C HIS A 926 -21.48 -18.38 48.42
N ALA A 927 -21.26 -17.93 47.18
CA ALA A 927 -21.99 -18.40 46.01
C ALA A 927 -21.39 -19.71 45.47
N SER A 928 -22.27 -20.61 45.03
CA SER A 928 -21.88 -21.93 44.51
C SER A 928 -20.98 -21.83 43.27
N SER A 929 -20.02 -22.75 43.19
CA SER A 929 -19.12 -22.91 42.03
C SER A 929 -19.85 -23.30 40.74
N TRP A 930 -21.08 -23.84 40.81
CA TRP A 930 -21.91 -24.17 39.64
C TRP A 930 -22.12 -22.99 38.68
N GLY A 931 -22.15 -21.75 39.19
CA GLY A 931 -22.25 -20.54 38.36
C GLY A 931 -21.08 -20.34 37.40
N SER A 932 -19.94 -21.02 37.63
CA SER A 932 -18.77 -20.99 36.75
C SER A 932 -18.74 -22.13 35.70
N LEU A 933 -19.72 -23.04 35.70
CA LEU A 933 -19.73 -24.24 34.84
C LEU A 933 -19.53 -23.93 33.35
N LEU A 934 -20.25 -22.94 32.83
CA LEU A 934 -20.18 -22.57 31.42
C LEU A 934 -18.84 -21.89 31.07
N GLN A 935 -18.27 -21.14 32.00
CA GLN A 935 -16.92 -20.59 31.82
C GLN A 935 -15.89 -21.72 31.76
N ALA A 936 -15.98 -22.70 32.67
CA ALA A 936 -15.11 -23.86 32.65
C ALA A 936 -15.23 -24.68 31.35
N TYR A 937 -16.45 -24.81 30.80
CA TYR A 937 -16.68 -25.43 29.49
C TYR A 937 -15.95 -24.67 28.38
N GLU A 938 -16.10 -23.34 28.29
CA GLU A 938 -15.37 -22.52 27.30
C GLU A 938 -13.86 -22.78 27.37
N LEU A 939 -13.28 -22.71 28.57
CA LEU A 939 -11.85 -22.92 28.78
C LEU A 939 -11.39 -24.33 28.37
N TRP A 940 -12.21 -25.34 28.66
CA TRP A 940 -11.92 -26.71 28.25
C TRP A 940 -11.92 -26.87 26.73
N THR A 941 -12.78 -26.16 26.00
CA THR A 941 -12.80 -26.21 24.52
C THR A 941 -11.57 -25.57 23.87
N PHE A 942 -10.86 -24.66 24.57
CA PHE A 942 -9.66 -23.99 24.05
C PHE A 942 -8.35 -24.74 24.32
N ALA A 943 -8.35 -25.74 25.21
CA ALA A 943 -7.14 -26.47 25.60
C ALA A 943 -6.65 -27.49 24.54
N ASP A 944 -5.39 -27.92 24.66
CA ASP A 944 -4.73 -28.81 23.69
C ASP A 944 -5.42 -30.20 23.59
N ASN A 945 -5.37 -30.80 22.39
CA ASN A 945 -6.06 -32.04 21.91
C ASN A 945 -7.42 -31.83 21.21
N ALA A 946 -7.44 -31.00 20.17
CA ALA A 946 -8.67 -30.54 19.54
C ALA A 946 -9.54 -31.60 18.84
N GLY A 947 -8.97 -32.64 18.23
CA GLY A 947 -9.78 -33.68 17.57
C GLY A 947 -10.67 -34.40 18.58
N ILE A 948 -10.04 -34.95 19.63
CA ILE A 948 -10.73 -35.68 20.70
C ILE A 948 -11.75 -34.79 21.42
N ARG A 949 -11.38 -33.54 21.73
CA ARG A 949 -12.27 -32.61 22.42
C ARG A 949 -13.46 -32.21 21.55
N ARG A 950 -13.23 -31.99 20.24
CA ARG A 950 -14.29 -31.65 19.29
C ARG A 950 -15.28 -32.80 19.15
N ASP A 951 -14.78 -34.02 18.95
CA ASP A 951 -15.62 -35.22 18.86
C ASP A 951 -16.46 -35.42 20.13
N PHE A 952 -15.84 -35.21 21.30
CA PHE A 952 -16.55 -35.25 22.59
C PHE A 952 -17.64 -34.18 22.68
N CYS A 953 -17.35 -32.93 22.30
CA CYS A 953 -18.37 -31.88 22.31
C CYS A 953 -19.49 -32.16 21.30
N ALA A 954 -19.17 -32.71 20.12
CA ALA A 954 -20.16 -33.09 19.11
C ALA A 954 -21.12 -34.13 19.68
N GLN A 955 -20.61 -35.13 20.41
CA GLN A 955 -21.43 -36.10 21.14
C GLN A 955 -22.27 -35.44 22.23
N LEU A 956 -21.68 -34.55 23.03
CA LEU A 956 -22.40 -33.80 24.07
C LEU A 956 -23.57 -33.00 23.47
N MET A 957 -23.35 -32.33 22.33
CA MET A 957 -24.37 -31.51 21.67
C MET A 957 -25.55 -32.34 21.13
N GLN A 958 -25.41 -33.66 21.05
CA GLN A 958 -26.47 -34.59 20.65
C GLN A 958 -27.16 -35.26 21.85
N GLU A 959 -26.71 -35.00 23.09
CA GLU A 959 -27.27 -35.63 24.28
C GLU A 959 -28.73 -35.20 24.51
N ALA A 960 -29.57 -36.18 24.84
CA ALA A 960 -30.98 -36.02 25.18
C ALA A 960 -31.34 -37.03 26.29
N PRO A 961 -32.40 -36.78 27.09
CA PRO A 961 -32.83 -37.71 28.13
C PRO A 961 -33.15 -39.10 27.57
N ASP A 962 -32.71 -40.15 28.27
CA ASP A 962 -32.96 -41.53 27.88
C ASP A 962 -34.47 -41.81 27.80
N GLY A 963 -34.93 -42.28 26.64
CA GLY A 963 -36.36 -42.59 26.41
C GLY A 963 -37.25 -41.36 26.15
N VAL A 964 -36.68 -40.18 25.86
CA VAL A 964 -37.41 -38.92 25.63
C VAL A 964 -38.54 -39.00 24.60
N GLY A 965 -38.43 -39.88 23.60
CA GLY A 965 -39.44 -40.09 22.56
C GLY A 965 -40.51 -41.14 22.87
N SER A 966 -40.43 -41.80 24.02
CA SER A 966 -41.38 -42.84 24.43
C SER A 966 -41.68 -42.77 25.94
N MET A 967 -40.95 -43.54 26.76
CA MET A 967 -41.04 -43.49 28.21
C MET A 967 -39.73 -42.93 28.78
N PRO A 968 -39.69 -41.63 29.15
CA PRO A 968 -38.49 -41.01 29.69
C PRO A 968 -38.13 -41.63 31.04
N LYS A 969 -36.84 -41.90 31.26
CA LYS A 969 -36.32 -42.32 32.57
C LYS A 969 -36.45 -41.18 33.60
N PRO A 970 -36.56 -41.49 34.90
CA PRO A 970 -36.52 -40.47 35.95
C PRO A 970 -35.16 -39.72 35.94
N PRO A 971 -35.14 -38.45 36.38
CA PRO A 971 -33.91 -37.65 36.41
C PRO A 971 -32.89 -38.19 37.44
N GLY A 972 -31.61 -38.10 37.11
CA GLY A 972 -30.51 -38.37 38.03
C GLY A 972 -30.43 -37.42 39.24
N ASP A 973 -29.81 -37.88 40.33
CA ASP A 973 -29.76 -37.17 41.62
C ASP A 973 -29.10 -35.78 41.50
N LEU A 974 -28.04 -35.67 40.69
CA LEU A 974 -27.30 -34.41 40.52
C LEU A 974 -28.15 -33.32 39.85
N TYR A 975 -29.01 -33.71 38.91
CA TYR A 975 -29.94 -32.78 38.27
C TYR A 975 -30.91 -32.17 39.30
N LEU A 976 -31.43 -32.99 40.22
CA LEU A 976 -32.33 -32.55 41.29
C LEU A 976 -31.63 -31.58 42.26
N VAL A 977 -30.36 -31.81 42.60
CA VAL A 977 -29.57 -30.91 43.45
C VAL A 977 -29.46 -29.51 42.84
N LEU A 978 -29.15 -29.40 41.54
CA LEU A 978 -29.08 -28.10 40.84
C LEU A 978 -30.45 -27.40 40.81
N ARG A 979 -31.53 -28.17 40.61
CA ARG A 979 -32.89 -27.65 40.57
C ARG A 979 -33.30 -27.04 41.91
N GLU A 980 -33.00 -27.71 43.02
CA GLU A 980 -33.38 -27.26 44.37
C GLU A 980 -32.59 -26.03 44.82
N MET A 981 -31.35 -25.86 44.35
CA MET A 981 -30.48 -24.78 44.81
C MET A 981 -30.65 -23.44 44.07
N ALA A 982 -31.21 -23.43 42.86
CA ALA A 982 -31.20 -22.27 41.96
C ALA A 982 -31.77 -20.98 42.58
N GLU A 983 -32.97 -21.04 43.16
CA GLU A 983 -33.62 -19.87 43.80
C GLU A 983 -32.87 -19.39 45.06
N GLY A 984 -32.24 -20.31 45.78
CA GLY A 984 -31.43 -20.00 46.95
C GLY A 984 -30.14 -19.25 46.59
N GLN A 985 -29.49 -19.66 45.49
CA GLN A 985 -28.27 -19.01 45.00
C GLN A 985 -28.54 -17.61 44.47
N LEU A 986 -29.63 -17.40 43.73
CA LEU A 986 -29.98 -16.09 43.20
C LEU A 986 -30.14 -15.04 44.32
N ARG A 987 -30.87 -15.39 45.39
CA ARG A 987 -31.05 -14.51 46.56
C ARG A 987 -29.73 -14.17 47.26
N ARG A 988 -28.81 -15.12 47.37
CA ARG A 988 -27.48 -14.89 47.97
C ARG A 988 -26.65 -13.92 47.13
N ILE A 989 -26.64 -14.11 45.81
CA ILE A 989 -25.87 -13.27 44.90
C ILE A 989 -26.43 -11.83 44.86
N ASP A 990 -27.75 -11.67 44.87
CA ASP A 990 -28.39 -10.35 44.95
C ASP A 990 -27.98 -9.58 46.20
N GLN A 991 -27.89 -10.24 47.36
CA GLN A 991 -27.40 -9.63 48.60
C GLN A 991 -25.91 -9.24 48.51
N MET A 992 -25.08 -10.07 47.89
CA MET A 992 -23.64 -9.81 47.73
C MET A 992 -23.36 -8.61 46.80
N LEU A 993 -24.18 -8.39 45.76
CA LEU A 993 -23.93 -7.33 44.77
C LEU A 993 -23.89 -5.92 45.35
N ASP A 994 -24.59 -5.69 46.46
CA ASP A 994 -24.63 -4.41 47.17
C ASP A 994 -23.35 -4.14 47.99
N GLU A 995 -22.67 -5.20 48.44
CA GLU A 995 -21.50 -5.14 49.34
C GLU A 995 -20.15 -5.23 48.59
N LEU A 996 -20.14 -5.76 47.37
CA LEU A 996 -18.91 -6.03 46.61
C LEU A 996 -18.26 -4.77 46.01
N HIS A 997 -16.92 -4.72 46.08
CA HIS A 997 -16.10 -3.76 45.33
C HIS A 997 -16.30 -3.88 43.81
N SER A 998 -16.03 -2.79 43.08
CA SER A 998 -16.25 -2.69 41.63
C SER A 998 -15.59 -3.78 40.81
N SER A 999 -14.42 -4.31 41.24
CA SER A 999 -13.72 -5.41 40.57
C SER A 999 -14.40 -6.77 40.70
N SER A 1000 -15.06 -7.05 41.83
CA SER A 1000 -15.72 -8.34 42.09
C SER A 1000 -17.18 -8.34 41.61
N ARG A 1001 -17.75 -7.15 41.43
CA ARG A 1001 -19.14 -6.96 40.98
C ARG A 1001 -19.41 -7.51 39.57
N ALA A 1002 -18.43 -7.47 38.66
CA ALA A 1002 -18.58 -8.04 37.31
C ALA A 1002 -18.78 -9.56 37.34
N ARG A 1003 -17.96 -10.26 38.12
CA ARG A 1003 -18.08 -11.71 38.32
C ARG A 1003 -19.38 -12.08 39.04
N ALA A 1004 -19.79 -11.31 40.06
CA ALA A 1004 -21.07 -11.53 40.72
C ALA A 1004 -22.28 -11.35 39.79
N LYS A 1005 -22.25 -10.35 38.89
CA LYS A 1005 -23.29 -10.18 37.85
C LYS A 1005 -23.35 -11.37 36.91
N GLN A 1006 -22.21 -11.92 36.48
CA GLN A 1006 -22.15 -13.12 35.65
C GLN A 1006 -22.80 -14.33 36.35
N LEU A 1007 -22.46 -14.58 37.63
CA LEU A 1007 -23.09 -15.66 38.39
C LEU A 1007 -24.59 -15.44 38.53
N ARG A 1008 -25.02 -14.19 38.74
CA ARG A 1008 -26.44 -13.83 38.78
C ARG A 1008 -27.14 -14.15 37.46
N ASP A 1009 -26.55 -13.75 36.33
CA ASP A 1009 -27.13 -13.97 35.00
C ASP A 1009 -27.26 -15.46 34.67
N PHE A 1010 -26.28 -16.28 35.09
CA PHE A 1010 -26.38 -17.74 34.99
C PHE A 1010 -27.65 -18.27 35.66
N TRP A 1011 -27.92 -17.90 36.92
CA TRP A 1011 -29.07 -18.41 37.67
C TRP A 1011 -30.40 -17.74 37.28
N ALA A 1012 -30.38 -16.46 36.92
CA ALA A 1012 -31.58 -15.68 36.65
C ALA A 1012 -32.08 -15.80 35.20
N ARG A 1013 -31.18 -16.03 34.24
CA ARG A 1013 -31.49 -16.02 32.80
C ARG A 1013 -31.15 -17.35 32.15
N THR A 1014 -29.89 -17.77 32.22
CA THR A 1014 -29.39 -18.90 31.42
C THR A 1014 -29.96 -20.23 31.88
N TYR A 1015 -29.93 -20.51 33.18
CA TYR A 1015 -30.43 -21.77 33.75
C TYR A 1015 -31.93 -21.98 33.52
N PRO A 1016 -32.82 -21.00 33.79
CA PRO A 1016 -34.24 -21.12 33.45
C PRO A 1016 -34.46 -21.34 31.94
N ALA A 1017 -33.78 -20.59 31.09
CA ALA A 1017 -33.91 -20.72 29.63
C ALA A 1017 -33.43 -22.09 29.12
N ALA A 1018 -32.38 -22.67 29.72
CA ALA A 1018 -31.90 -24.01 29.38
C ALA A 1018 -32.89 -25.11 29.73
N LEU A 1019 -33.66 -24.96 30.81
CA LEU A 1019 -34.76 -25.88 31.15
C LEU A 1019 -35.94 -25.77 30.17
N ASP A 1020 -36.14 -24.58 29.60
CA ASP A 1020 -37.24 -24.28 28.68
C ASP A 1020 -36.89 -24.52 27.20
N ALA A 1021 -35.61 -24.70 26.88
CA ALA A 1021 -35.12 -24.99 25.53
C ALA A 1021 -35.74 -26.27 24.95
N GLU A 1022 -36.20 -26.18 23.70
CA GLU A 1022 -36.93 -27.25 23.03
C GLU A 1022 -36.00 -28.37 22.52
N PHE A 1023 -36.48 -29.61 22.58
CA PHE A 1023 -35.83 -30.74 21.91
C PHE A 1023 -36.07 -30.67 20.40
N THR A 1024 -35.13 -30.09 19.64
CA THR A 1024 -35.25 -29.94 18.18
C THR A 1024 -34.79 -31.15 17.39
N ASP A 1025 -33.84 -31.92 17.95
CA ASP A 1025 -33.11 -32.95 17.19
C ASP A 1025 -33.67 -34.37 17.40
N VAL A 1026 -34.65 -34.52 18.29
CA VAL A 1026 -35.27 -35.80 18.66
C VAL A 1026 -36.78 -35.65 18.73
N SER A 1027 -37.51 -36.68 18.28
CA SER A 1027 -38.97 -36.72 18.44
C SER A 1027 -39.29 -36.95 19.92
N ALA A 1028 -39.60 -35.88 20.66
CA ALA A 1028 -39.81 -35.90 22.10
C ALA A 1028 -41.30 -35.88 22.48
N VAL A 1029 -41.68 -36.61 23.54
CA VAL A 1029 -43.07 -36.63 24.08
C VAL A 1029 -43.45 -35.30 24.75
N ARG A 1030 -42.45 -34.56 25.21
CA ARG A 1030 -42.59 -33.22 25.81
C ARG A 1030 -41.62 -32.26 25.12
N ALA A 1031 -41.98 -30.98 25.07
CA ALA A 1031 -41.19 -29.98 24.35
C ALA A 1031 -39.81 -29.75 24.97
N ASN A 1032 -39.66 -29.79 26.30
CA ASN A 1032 -38.43 -29.41 27.01
C ASN A 1032 -38.25 -30.16 28.36
N LEU A 1033 -37.11 -29.93 29.02
CA LEU A 1033 -36.76 -30.57 30.31
C LEU A 1033 -37.80 -30.24 31.40
N ARG A 1034 -38.24 -28.97 31.51
CA ARG A 1034 -39.27 -28.57 32.48
C ARG A 1034 -40.60 -29.31 32.26
N GLY A 1035 -40.93 -29.64 31.01
CA GLY A 1035 -42.09 -30.44 30.64
C GLY A 1035 -41.94 -31.93 30.99
N LEU A 1036 -40.71 -32.47 30.97
CA LEU A 1036 -40.39 -33.84 31.37
C LEU A 1036 -40.34 -34.04 32.89
N GLU A 1037 -40.00 -33.01 33.66
CA GLU A 1037 -39.95 -33.08 35.12
C GLU A 1037 -41.33 -33.32 35.75
N LYS A 1038 -42.38 -32.66 35.24
CA LYS A 1038 -43.72 -32.66 35.86
C LYS A 1038 -44.30 -34.07 36.07
N PRO A 1039 -44.23 -35.00 35.09
CA PRO A 1039 -44.66 -36.38 35.27
C PRO A 1039 -43.64 -37.25 36.02
N ALA A 1040 -42.34 -37.01 35.85
CA ALA A 1040 -41.28 -37.82 36.47
C ALA A 1040 -41.22 -37.68 38.00
N LEU A 1041 -41.66 -36.53 38.53
CA LEU A 1041 -41.75 -36.26 39.97
C LEU A 1041 -43.11 -36.66 40.58
N GLN A 1042 -44.12 -36.95 39.75
CA GLN A 1042 -45.35 -37.60 40.20
C GLN A 1042 -45.05 -39.10 40.28
N LYS A 1043 -44.72 -39.60 41.49
CA LYS A 1043 -44.66 -41.06 41.72
C LYS A 1043 -45.91 -41.73 41.14
N PRO A 1044 -45.80 -42.93 40.54
CA PRO A 1044 -46.97 -43.77 40.38
C PRO A 1044 -47.53 -44.00 41.79
N GLU A 1045 -48.74 -43.53 42.06
CA GLU A 1045 -49.52 -44.12 43.15
C GLU A 1045 -49.61 -45.61 42.85
N GLU A 1046 -49.09 -46.41 43.78
CA GLU A 1046 -49.11 -47.86 43.76
C GLU A 1046 -50.51 -48.38 43.43
N ASP A 1047 -50.55 -49.46 42.63
CA ASP A 1047 -51.68 -50.37 42.49
C ASP A 1047 -52.54 -50.45 43.77
N ARG A 1048 -53.78 -49.98 43.67
CA ARG A 1048 -54.91 -50.50 44.44
C ARG A 1048 -56.18 -50.56 43.60
#